data_AF-A0A8D8KGI3-F1
#
_entry.id   AF-A0A8D8KGI3-F1
#
_cell.length_a   1.000
_cell.length_b   1.000
_cell.length_c   1.000
_cell.angle_alpha   90.00
_cell.angle_beta   90.00
_cell.angle_gamma   90.00
#
_symmetry.space_group_name_H-M   'P 1'
#
loop_
_entity.id
_entity.type
_entity.pdbx_description
1 polymer ?
#
loop_
_entity_poly.entity_id
_entity_poly.type
_entity_poly.pdbx_seq_one_letter_code
_entity_poly.pdbx_strand_id
1 'polypeptide(L)'
;MAFVSCKHNVGLLMTFTTKFDVDDSTGKYNHGFFWGNNYWTGSITQCSFVYRKDSSNKNVTKVMKNTDLTYINGNFLQASDEMHENPPFIPGFYMLKILLNNTRTLGPPRTVLMGLCLPGSCQLNDIVEMTRNSNSTDNNFQILGVRSPTLNNFSLWKDLTFQIIFAATLVVTLLLISGTGYDLMLRNRSKQIIKRKKYSKDLTSDSSSGFGCTTYDLTQVIPEKSSKPNCDVFGVPTGINNNNSDENLAIGPVSSREEKLSVWSELLLSFSTVTNFKAICDKNVGNDTIPSIHGLRAISMLWVILGHTMIVVFKYSDNMELRKVVEKEMLFQIILNGAYSVDTFFFISGFLVSYIYFRTNAKGKLEKLTQGVNEFTAGTYHFFGLVGYRFVRLTAPYLYVLGVVEVVMRYLEQNSVFEPPTQDHINCPKYWWRNIMYINTLFPVEQMCMLWSWYLADDTQFYIIGAIILIIAVRHFNFAAGVLTIFMVSSWATTAYIAFSNNHMPNADDPFALFDKIYDKPWTRLGPYLVGMCLGWILFKTNCKIKMSKIVVSTGWTISTVLILYLLFGLFNTTLTQVAAAAYSSLSHTAWAIACAWVIIACSTGHGGWVNKLLSAPLLYPFSRVTYCAYLVHPIVNRIYAMESDAPIHMSPNSLTTLYLGQVASSYVLAFLISLSFEAPVVTMLRIMSSNKKRDA
;
A
#
# COMPACT_ATOMS: atom_id res chain seq x y z
N MET A 1 -13.41 35.09 26.55
CA MET A 1 -13.83 33.89 27.32
C MET A 1 -15.22 34.07 27.93
N ALA A 2 -16.29 33.87 27.16
CA ALA A 2 -17.61 33.63 27.74
C ALA A 2 -17.78 32.12 27.92
N PHE A 3 -17.62 31.63 29.16
CA PHE A 3 -17.78 30.23 29.49
C PHE A 3 -19.27 29.85 29.55
N VAL A 4 -19.71 28.94 28.67
CA VAL A 4 -21.11 28.49 28.58
C VAL A 4 -21.40 27.47 29.68
N SER A 5 -22.38 27.75 30.53
CA SER A 5 -22.89 26.81 31.54
C SER A 5 -23.94 25.88 30.93
N CYS A 6 -23.82 24.57 31.15
CA CYS A 6 -24.71 23.55 30.59
C CYS A 6 -26.20 23.67 31.03
N LYS A 7 -26.53 24.59 31.94
CA LYS A 7 -27.87 24.79 32.50
C LYS A 7 -28.49 26.17 32.23
N HIS A 8 -27.86 27.05 31.45
CA HIS A 8 -28.45 28.34 31.10
C HIS A 8 -28.67 28.46 29.60
N ASN A 9 -29.87 28.89 29.22
CA ASN A 9 -30.30 29.23 27.86
C ASN A 9 -29.31 30.20 27.24
N VAL A 10 -28.30 29.67 26.55
CA VAL A 10 -27.46 30.43 25.64
C VAL A 10 -27.85 29.98 24.25
N GLY A 11 -28.66 30.80 23.57
CA GLY A 11 -28.94 30.60 22.16
C GLY A 11 -27.62 30.72 21.38
N LEU A 12 -27.19 29.65 20.74
CA LEU A 12 -26.35 29.66 19.54
C LEU A 12 -27.07 30.47 18.44
N LEU A 13 -26.98 31.79 18.50
CA LEU A 13 -27.65 32.66 17.54
C LEU A 13 -27.02 32.46 16.14
N MET A 14 -27.57 31.53 15.36
CA MET A 14 -27.19 31.28 13.97
C MET A 14 -27.89 32.30 13.06
N THR A 15 -27.49 33.56 13.12
CA THR A 15 -27.92 34.57 12.14
C THR A 15 -26.96 34.60 10.96
N PHE A 16 -27.43 34.16 9.79
CA PHE A 16 -26.67 33.94 8.54
C PHE A 16 -26.02 35.18 7.90
N THR A 17 -26.02 36.35 8.57
CA THR A 17 -25.47 37.60 8.03
C THR A 17 -24.49 38.34 8.95
N THR A 18 -24.26 37.93 10.21
CA THR A 18 -23.35 38.68 11.10
C THR A 18 -22.77 37.79 12.19
N LYS A 19 -21.43 37.79 12.28
CA LYS A 19 -20.59 37.41 13.43
C LYS A 19 -20.97 36.11 14.17
N PHE A 20 -20.22 35.04 13.87
CA PHE A 20 -19.96 34.01 14.87
C PHE A 20 -19.02 34.61 15.93
N ASP A 21 -19.55 35.34 16.92
CA ASP A 21 -18.79 35.66 18.14
C ASP A 21 -18.81 34.43 19.07
N VAL A 22 -18.25 33.33 18.59
CA VAL A 22 -17.71 32.29 19.45
C VAL A 22 -16.21 32.57 19.46
N ASP A 23 -15.59 32.74 20.63
CA ASP A 23 -14.14 32.67 20.75
C ASP A 23 -13.73 31.27 20.26
N ASP A 24 -13.50 31.12 18.95
CA ASP A 24 -13.07 29.88 18.34
C ASP A 24 -11.73 29.54 18.96
N SER A 25 -11.66 28.38 19.62
CA SER A 25 -10.45 27.89 20.24
C SER A 25 -9.34 27.61 19.22
N THR A 26 -9.48 27.90 17.92
CA THR A 26 -8.38 27.81 16.95
C THR A 26 -7.62 29.11 16.74
N GLY A 27 -8.23 30.27 16.97
CA GLY A 27 -7.67 31.58 16.57
C GLY A 27 -7.32 31.71 15.07
N LYS A 28 -7.77 30.80 14.20
CA LYS A 28 -7.41 30.76 12.77
C LYS A 28 -8.61 31.09 11.89
N TYR A 29 -8.46 32.11 11.06
CA TYR A 29 -9.40 32.39 9.98
C TYR A 29 -9.20 31.34 8.88
N ASN A 30 -9.99 30.27 8.89
CA ASN A 30 -10.01 29.32 7.77
C ASN A 30 -10.79 29.89 6.59
N HIS A 31 -10.52 29.36 5.38
CA HIS A 31 -11.19 29.79 4.15
C HIS A 31 -12.72 29.72 4.30
N GLY A 32 -13.40 30.71 3.73
CA GLY A 32 -14.82 30.93 3.96
C GLY A 32 -15.72 29.77 3.47
N PHE A 33 -16.91 29.69 4.05
CA PHE A 33 -17.95 28.68 3.76
C PHE A 33 -18.23 28.47 2.24
N PHE A 34 -18.11 29.51 1.43
CA PHE A 34 -18.30 29.46 -0.03
C PHE A 34 -17.21 28.68 -0.79
N TRP A 35 -16.03 28.48 -0.21
CA TRP A 35 -14.95 27.67 -0.78
C TRP A 35 -15.05 26.18 -0.41
N GLY A 36 -16.16 25.76 0.20
CA GLY A 36 -16.41 24.35 0.54
C GLY A 36 -15.95 23.97 1.93
N ASN A 37 -15.64 24.95 2.78
CA ASN A 37 -15.24 24.68 4.16
C ASN A 37 -16.43 24.23 5.01
N ASN A 38 -16.49 22.93 5.25
CA ASN A 38 -17.48 22.29 6.12
C ASN A 38 -16.92 21.96 7.52
N TYR A 39 -15.64 22.28 7.77
CA TYR A 39 -14.90 21.86 8.96
C TYR A 39 -14.57 23.05 9.84
N TRP A 40 -15.44 23.30 10.81
CA TRP A 40 -15.30 24.34 11.81
C TRP A 40 -14.88 23.67 13.11
N THR A 41 -13.80 22.90 13.01
CA THR A 41 -13.49 21.84 13.98
C THR A 41 -13.07 22.34 15.34
N GLY A 42 -12.77 23.63 15.54
CA GLY A 42 -12.16 24.05 16.79
C GLY A 42 -10.75 23.45 16.96
N SER A 43 -10.11 23.69 18.11
CA SER A 43 -8.89 22.97 18.50
C SER A 43 -9.12 22.22 19.80
N ILE A 44 -9.09 20.89 19.73
CA ILE A 44 -9.17 19.98 20.89
C ILE A 44 -7.98 20.18 21.82
N THR A 45 -6.77 20.33 21.27
CA THR A 45 -5.56 20.61 22.04
C THR A 45 -5.70 21.93 22.80
N GLN A 46 -6.10 23.02 22.14
CA GLN A 46 -6.30 24.31 22.81
C GLN A 46 -7.38 24.23 23.90
N CYS A 47 -8.50 23.53 23.65
CA CYS A 47 -9.55 23.32 24.65
C CYS A 47 -9.02 22.61 25.92
N SER A 48 -8.14 21.62 25.75
CA SER A 48 -7.51 20.93 26.89
C SER A 48 -6.53 21.83 27.66
N PHE A 49 -5.85 22.76 26.99
CA PHE A 49 -4.89 23.70 27.61
C PHE A 49 -5.55 24.86 28.36
N VAL A 50 -6.84 25.11 28.13
CA VAL A 50 -7.60 26.14 28.88
C VAL A 50 -7.57 25.86 30.39
N TYR A 51 -7.47 24.59 30.81
CA TYR A 51 -7.41 24.20 32.21
C TYR A 51 -6.04 23.65 32.60
N ARG A 52 -5.30 24.37 33.46
CA ARG A 52 -3.96 23.99 33.92
C ARG A 52 -4.04 23.13 35.17
N LYS A 53 -3.67 21.84 35.04
CA LYS A 53 -3.67 20.85 36.14
C LYS A 53 -2.66 21.17 37.27
N ASP A 54 -1.60 21.93 36.96
CA ASP A 54 -0.51 22.27 37.88
C ASP A 54 -0.78 23.46 38.82
N SER A 55 -1.97 24.07 38.80
CA SER A 55 -2.29 25.19 39.71
C SER A 55 -2.38 24.78 41.19
N SER A 56 -2.15 23.50 41.53
CA SER A 56 -2.05 23.05 42.92
C SER A 56 -0.68 23.35 43.56
N ASN A 57 0.36 23.62 42.78
CA ASN A 57 1.64 24.12 43.29
C ASN A 57 1.66 25.66 43.21
N LYS A 58 1.29 26.30 44.33
CA LYS A 58 1.18 27.75 44.52
C LYS A 58 2.45 28.60 44.23
N ASN A 59 3.53 28.05 43.69
CA ASN A 59 4.84 28.73 43.63
C ASN A 59 5.47 28.88 42.23
N VAL A 60 4.73 28.70 41.12
CA VAL A 60 5.26 29.01 39.79
C VAL A 60 4.47 30.15 39.14
N THR A 61 4.68 31.37 39.64
CA THR A 61 4.38 32.61 38.94
C THR A 61 5.37 32.79 37.78
N LYS A 62 5.11 32.14 36.66
CA LYS A 62 5.73 32.52 35.38
C LYS A 62 4.75 33.42 34.65
N VAL A 63 4.94 34.73 34.81
CA VAL A 63 4.25 35.77 34.04
C VAL A 63 4.63 35.58 32.57
N MET A 64 3.71 35.03 31.77
CA MET A 64 3.81 35.08 30.31
C MET A 64 3.26 36.45 29.89
N LYS A 65 4.15 37.34 29.43
CA LYS A 65 3.75 38.56 28.74
C LYS A 65 3.12 38.15 27.40
N ASN A 66 1.83 38.39 27.21
CA ASN A 66 1.26 38.46 25.87
C ASN A 66 1.88 39.66 25.16
N THR A 67 2.66 39.43 24.12
CA THR A 67 3.20 40.48 23.23
C THR A 67 2.32 40.68 22.00
N ASP A 68 1.05 40.31 22.06
CA ASP A 68 0.10 40.59 20.98
C ASP A 68 -0.35 42.04 21.08
N LEU A 69 0.37 42.89 20.33
CA LEU A 69 0.07 44.30 20.11
C LEU A 69 -1.25 44.44 19.34
N THR A 70 -2.36 44.66 20.04
CA THR A 70 -3.62 45.06 19.41
C THR A 70 -3.58 46.54 19.01
N TYR A 71 -3.44 46.81 17.71
CA TYR A 71 -3.57 48.15 17.13
C TYR A 71 -5.05 48.46 16.85
N ILE A 72 -5.65 49.36 17.63
CA ILE A 72 -6.93 49.99 17.29
C ILE A 72 -6.80 51.50 17.55
N ASN A 73 -7.09 52.31 16.53
CA ASN A 73 -7.14 53.79 16.60
C ASN A 73 -5.88 54.51 17.12
N GLY A 74 -4.69 54.05 16.74
CA GLY A 74 -3.46 54.85 16.90
C GLY A 74 -2.99 55.10 18.34
N ASN A 75 -3.66 54.56 19.35
CA ASN A 75 -3.27 54.65 20.75
C ASN A 75 -2.75 53.31 21.25
N PHE A 76 -1.54 53.33 21.81
CA PHE A 76 -0.87 52.18 22.40
C PHE A 76 -1.59 51.84 23.72
N LEU A 77 -2.44 50.81 23.73
CA LEU A 77 -2.99 50.30 24.98
C LEU A 77 -1.93 49.40 25.65
N GLN A 78 -1.67 49.72 26.90
CA GLN A 78 -0.79 49.01 27.82
C GLN A 78 -1.14 47.52 27.84
N ALA A 79 -0.11 46.66 27.80
CA ALA A 79 -0.25 45.21 27.92
C ALA A 79 -1.12 44.89 29.15
N SER A 80 -2.28 44.26 28.93
CA SER A 80 -3.08 43.74 30.02
C SER A 80 -2.38 42.51 30.58
N ASP A 81 -1.89 42.60 31.82
CA ASP A 81 -1.50 41.44 32.62
C ASP A 81 -2.79 40.69 33.03
N GLU A 82 -3.47 40.07 32.07
CA GLU A 82 -4.57 39.15 32.37
C GLU A 82 -3.98 37.83 32.85
N MET A 83 -4.01 37.65 34.18
CA MET A 83 -3.78 36.36 34.81
C MET A 83 -4.89 35.41 34.35
N HIS A 84 -4.58 34.50 33.42
CA HIS A 84 -5.51 33.45 33.01
C HIS A 84 -5.77 32.49 34.18
N GLU A 85 -6.76 32.82 35.01
CA GLU A 85 -7.31 31.91 36.03
C GLU A 85 -8.00 30.73 35.34
N ASN A 86 -7.84 29.53 35.91
CA ASN A 86 -8.51 28.34 35.41
C ASN A 86 -10.04 28.55 35.44
N PRO A 87 -10.78 28.09 34.41
CA PRO A 87 -12.23 28.12 34.47
C PRO A 87 -12.79 27.36 35.69
N PRO A 88 -13.99 27.71 36.16
CA PRO A 88 -14.64 27.05 37.30
C PRO A 88 -15.05 25.59 37.02
N PHE A 89 -14.77 25.07 35.82
CA PHE A 89 -15.05 23.71 35.41
C PHE A 89 -13.90 23.16 34.57
N ILE A 90 -13.78 21.84 34.53
CA ILE A 90 -12.86 21.15 33.63
C ILE A 90 -13.48 21.17 32.24
N PRO A 91 -12.79 21.69 31.20
CA PRO A 91 -13.31 21.71 29.84
C PRO A 91 -13.33 20.31 29.24
N GLY A 92 -14.32 20.07 28.38
CA GLY A 92 -14.48 18.92 27.52
C GLY A 92 -14.75 19.38 26.08
N PHE A 93 -14.28 18.59 25.13
CA PHE A 93 -14.38 18.90 23.71
C PHE A 93 -15.42 18.03 23.02
N TYR A 94 -16.27 18.66 22.22
CA TYR A 94 -17.41 18.03 21.56
C TYR A 94 -17.45 18.42 20.09
N MET A 95 -17.76 17.46 19.23
CA MET A 95 -17.98 17.65 17.80
C MET A 95 -19.46 17.50 17.50
N LEU A 96 -20.07 18.58 17.02
CA LEU A 96 -21.45 18.68 16.61
C LEU A 96 -21.55 18.63 15.09
N LYS A 97 -22.37 17.72 14.56
CA LYS A 97 -22.62 17.55 13.12
C LYS A 97 -24.01 18.04 12.76
N ILE A 98 -24.08 19.06 11.93
CA ILE A 98 -25.32 19.75 11.56
C ILE A 98 -25.52 19.71 10.05
N LEU A 99 -26.72 19.38 9.60
CA LEU A 99 -27.17 19.51 8.22
C LEU A 99 -27.89 20.85 8.06
N LEU A 100 -27.42 21.69 7.14
CA LEU A 100 -28.08 22.94 6.78
C LEU A 100 -29.05 22.68 5.63
N ASN A 101 -30.34 22.87 5.88
CA ASN A 101 -31.42 22.71 4.92
C ASN A 101 -31.71 24.05 4.23
N ASN A 102 -31.30 24.14 2.97
CA ASN A 102 -31.77 25.10 1.97
C ASN A 102 -31.97 26.55 2.45
N THR A 103 -30.90 27.23 2.84
CA THR A 103 -30.87 28.69 2.82
C THR A 103 -30.99 29.17 1.37
N ARG A 104 -31.92 30.09 1.07
CA ARG A 104 -32.29 30.61 -0.27
C ARG A 104 -31.13 31.03 -1.18
N THR A 105 -29.89 31.08 -0.69
CA THR A 105 -28.65 31.51 -1.35
C THR A 105 -27.63 30.40 -1.64
N LEU A 106 -27.78 29.18 -1.12
CA LEU A 106 -26.67 28.20 -1.01
C LEU A 106 -26.81 26.88 -1.78
N GLY A 107 -27.91 26.67 -2.51
CA GLY A 107 -28.09 25.47 -3.33
C GLY A 107 -28.35 24.19 -2.50
N PRO A 108 -27.63 23.06 -2.72
CA PRO A 108 -27.91 21.78 -2.07
C PRO A 108 -27.60 21.79 -0.56
N PRO A 109 -28.25 20.91 0.24
CA PRO A 109 -28.02 20.82 1.68
C PRO A 109 -26.57 20.43 1.98
N ARG A 110 -25.95 21.08 2.98
CA ARG A 110 -24.55 20.87 3.36
C ARG A 110 -24.42 20.45 4.81
N THR A 111 -23.47 19.55 5.09
CA THR A 111 -23.16 19.13 6.45
C THR A 111 -21.98 19.95 6.99
N VAL A 112 -22.12 20.55 8.17
CA VAL A 112 -21.06 21.28 8.87
C VAL A 112 -20.69 20.52 10.14
N LEU A 113 -19.39 20.36 10.37
CA LEU A 113 -18.83 19.80 11.59
C LEU A 113 -18.27 20.95 12.43
N MET A 114 -18.82 21.13 13.62
CA MET A 114 -18.46 22.21 14.55
C MET A 114 -17.84 21.63 15.82
N GLY A 115 -16.65 22.08 16.18
CA GLY A 115 -16.04 21.77 17.48
C GLY A 115 -16.41 22.78 18.54
N LEU A 116 -16.76 22.29 19.73
CA LEU A 116 -17.21 23.08 20.86
C LEU A 116 -16.40 22.71 22.10
N CYS A 117 -15.86 23.72 22.78
CA CYS A 117 -15.23 23.57 24.09
C CYS A 117 -16.23 23.97 25.18
N LEU A 118 -16.80 22.97 25.86
CA LEU A 118 -17.86 23.13 26.86
C LEU A 118 -17.41 22.50 28.20
N PRO A 119 -18.13 22.67 29.32
CA PRO A 119 -17.85 21.91 30.53
C PRO A 119 -17.83 20.39 30.26
N GLY A 120 -16.81 19.68 30.76
CA GLY A 120 -16.69 18.22 30.66
C GLY A 120 -17.77 17.45 31.43
N SER A 121 -18.57 18.14 32.25
CA SER A 121 -19.75 17.59 32.92
C SER A 121 -20.97 17.49 32.02
N CYS A 122 -20.96 18.12 30.84
CA CYS A 122 -22.08 18.06 29.89
C CYS A 122 -22.25 16.65 29.31
N GLN A 123 -23.48 16.15 29.29
CA GLN A 123 -23.81 14.93 28.56
C GLN A 123 -24.06 15.24 27.08
N LEU A 124 -23.94 14.24 26.22
CA LEU A 124 -24.22 14.40 24.78
C LEU A 124 -25.67 14.88 24.54
N ASN A 125 -26.62 14.44 25.37
CA ASN A 125 -28.02 14.87 25.29
C ASN A 125 -28.20 16.36 25.61
N ASP A 126 -27.44 16.88 26.59
CA ASP A 126 -27.50 18.29 26.98
C ASP A 126 -27.12 19.19 25.80
N ILE A 127 -26.11 18.79 25.02
CA ILE A 127 -25.66 19.55 23.83
C ILE A 127 -26.71 19.54 22.73
N VAL A 128 -27.37 18.39 22.51
CA VAL A 128 -28.46 18.28 21.55
C VAL A 128 -29.62 19.19 21.96
N GLU A 129 -29.97 19.23 23.25
CA GLU A 129 -31.03 20.09 23.77
C GLU A 129 -30.66 21.57 23.70
N MET A 130 -29.44 21.96 24.09
CA MET A 130 -28.93 23.33 23.96
C MET A 130 -29.01 23.82 22.51
N THR A 131 -28.62 22.97 21.56
CA THR A 131 -28.65 23.32 20.13
C THR A 131 -30.09 23.42 19.61
N ARG A 132 -31.00 22.56 20.06
CA ARG A 132 -32.44 22.63 19.71
C ARG A 132 -33.13 23.84 20.30
N ASN A 133 -32.83 24.22 21.54
CA ASN A 133 -33.42 25.38 22.19
C ASN A 133 -32.98 26.70 21.55
N SER A 134 -31.84 26.67 20.86
CA SER A 134 -31.37 27.78 20.03
C SER A 134 -32.13 27.95 18.70
N ASN A 135 -33.02 27.02 18.36
CA ASN A 135 -33.76 26.98 17.09
C ASN A 135 -34.97 27.95 17.08
N SER A 136 -34.92 29.05 17.84
CA SER A 136 -36.11 29.86 18.13
C SER A 136 -36.54 30.82 17.01
N THR A 137 -35.83 30.92 15.88
CA THR A 137 -36.19 31.92 14.85
C THR A 137 -36.10 31.50 13.38
N ASP A 138 -35.41 30.42 12.97
CA ASP A 138 -35.39 30.01 11.55
C ASP A 138 -35.07 28.50 11.39
N ASN A 139 -36.02 27.73 10.84
CA ASN A 139 -36.02 26.25 10.71
C ASN A 139 -35.01 25.67 9.69
N ASN A 140 -33.82 26.25 9.54
CA ASN A 140 -32.93 25.93 8.41
C ASN A 140 -31.83 24.89 8.73
N PHE A 141 -31.86 24.19 9.86
CA PHE A 141 -30.85 23.18 10.18
C PHE A 141 -31.36 21.97 10.98
N GLN A 142 -30.73 20.81 10.78
CA GLN A 142 -31.01 19.54 11.45
C GLN A 142 -29.73 19.00 12.11
N ILE A 143 -29.81 18.58 13.36
CA ILE A 143 -28.69 17.93 14.05
C ILE A 143 -28.61 16.47 13.61
N LEU A 144 -27.47 16.06 13.05
CA LEU A 144 -27.21 14.68 12.63
C LEU A 144 -26.57 13.85 13.75
N GLY A 145 -25.76 14.47 14.61
CA GLY A 145 -25.12 13.78 15.73
C GLY A 145 -24.20 14.66 16.55
N VAL A 146 -23.90 14.22 17.76
CA VAL A 146 -22.92 14.81 18.68
C VAL A 146 -21.99 13.70 19.14
N ARG A 147 -20.69 13.96 19.11
CA ARG A 147 -19.67 13.05 19.64
C ARG A 147 -18.66 13.82 20.48
N SER A 148 -17.98 13.15 21.39
CA SER A 148 -16.92 13.76 22.19
C SER A 148 -15.66 12.91 22.10
N PRO A 149 -14.60 13.43 21.47
CA PRO A 149 -13.31 12.77 21.46
C PRO A 149 -12.62 12.71 22.83
N THR A 150 -13.05 13.53 23.80
CA THR A 150 -12.39 13.68 25.11
C THR A 150 -13.04 12.91 26.25
N LEU A 151 -14.34 12.58 26.14
CA LEU A 151 -15.07 11.82 27.14
C LEU A 151 -14.84 10.30 27.04
N ASN A 152 -14.35 9.82 25.89
CA ASN A 152 -14.15 8.40 25.65
C ASN A 152 -12.84 7.91 26.28
N ASN A 153 -12.96 7.12 27.35
CA ASN A 153 -11.84 6.40 27.98
C ASN A 153 -11.41 5.19 27.13
N PHE A 154 -11.05 5.40 25.86
CA PHE A 154 -10.47 4.33 25.05
C PHE A 154 -9.11 3.95 25.60
N SER A 155 -8.97 2.70 26.03
CA SER A 155 -7.68 2.17 26.47
C SER A 155 -7.27 1.08 25.51
N LEU A 156 -6.19 1.32 24.75
CA LEU A 156 -5.60 0.34 23.85
C LEU A 156 -5.33 -1.00 24.56
N TRP A 157 -4.87 -0.94 25.81
CA TRP A 157 -4.56 -2.13 26.61
C TRP A 157 -5.78 -2.98 26.99
N LYS A 158 -7.00 -2.44 26.91
CA LYS A 158 -8.23 -3.23 27.11
C LYS A 158 -8.73 -3.89 25.84
N ASP A 159 -8.24 -3.48 24.67
CA ASP A 159 -8.65 -4.03 23.39
C ASP A 159 -7.93 -5.37 23.15
N LEU A 160 -8.71 -6.45 22.98
CA LEU A 160 -8.19 -7.80 22.77
C LEU A 160 -7.36 -7.89 21.47
N THR A 161 -7.79 -7.22 20.41
CA THR A 161 -7.09 -7.21 19.13
C THR A 161 -5.72 -6.55 19.28
N PHE A 162 -5.64 -5.45 20.04
CA PHE A 162 -4.36 -4.82 20.38
C PHE A 162 -3.44 -5.75 21.19
N GLN A 163 -3.96 -6.44 22.19
CA GLN A 163 -3.17 -7.40 22.99
C GLN A 163 -2.58 -8.53 22.12
N ILE A 164 -3.38 -9.07 21.19
CA ILE A 164 -2.94 -10.11 20.25
C ILE A 164 -1.82 -9.59 19.34
N ILE A 165 -1.99 -8.40 18.75
CA ILE A 165 -0.98 -7.80 17.88
C ILE A 165 0.28 -7.49 18.65
N PHE A 166 0.17 -6.93 19.85
CA PHE A 166 1.31 -6.62 20.71
C PHE A 166 2.10 -7.89 21.05
N ALA A 167 1.41 -8.97 21.43
CA ALA A 167 2.04 -10.27 21.68
C ALA A 167 2.71 -10.84 20.42
N ALA A 168 2.04 -10.77 19.26
CA ALA A 168 2.60 -11.22 17.98
C ALA A 168 3.86 -10.44 17.60
N THR A 169 3.83 -9.11 17.72
CA THR A 169 4.99 -8.24 17.47
C THR A 169 6.15 -8.56 18.42
N LEU A 170 5.87 -8.82 19.70
CA LEU A 170 6.88 -9.21 20.67
C LEU A 170 7.54 -10.55 20.29
N VAL A 171 6.74 -11.57 19.96
CA VAL A 171 7.23 -12.89 19.53
C VAL A 171 8.09 -12.78 18.28
N VAL A 172 7.62 -12.07 17.25
CA VAL A 172 8.38 -11.89 16.01
C VAL A 172 9.67 -11.12 16.28
N THR A 173 9.64 -10.09 17.12
CA THR A 173 10.86 -9.34 17.50
C THR A 173 11.88 -10.23 18.19
N LEU A 174 11.44 -11.10 19.10
CA LEU A 174 12.32 -12.08 19.76
C LEU A 174 12.92 -13.09 18.76
N LEU A 175 12.12 -13.55 17.80
CA LEU A 175 12.60 -14.43 16.71
C LEU A 175 13.62 -13.72 15.81
N LEU A 176 13.39 -12.45 15.47
CA LEU A 176 14.32 -11.64 14.68
C LEU A 176 15.66 -11.44 15.41
N ILE A 177 15.62 -11.12 16.71
CA ILE A 177 16.83 -10.96 17.53
C ILE A 177 17.57 -12.29 17.62
N SER A 178 16.87 -13.38 17.92
CA SER A 178 17.45 -14.71 18.08
C SER A 178 18.05 -15.25 16.77
N GLY A 179 17.31 -15.12 15.65
CA GLY A 179 17.77 -15.53 14.32
C GLY A 179 18.96 -14.71 13.83
N THR A 180 18.96 -13.40 14.10
CA THR A 180 20.10 -12.52 13.77
C THR A 180 21.33 -12.85 14.62
N GLY A 181 21.15 -13.05 15.93
CA GLY A 181 22.24 -13.45 16.83
C GLY A 181 22.86 -14.79 16.42
N TYR A 182 22.02 -15.76 16.05
CA TYR A 182 22.47 -17.08 15.58
C TYR A 182 23.21 -17.00 14.24
N ASP A 183 22.72 -16.23 13.26
CA ASP A 183 23.42 -15.99 11.98
C ASP A 183 24.79 -15.33 12.20
N LEU A 184 24.86 -14.30 13.05
CA LEU A 184 26.14 -13.65 13.38
C LEU A 184 27.12 -14.61 14.06
N MET A 185 26.64 -15.46 14.95
CA MET A 185 27.46 -16.50 15.59
C MET A 185 28.04 -17.47 14.54
N LEU A 186 27.21 -17.97 13.62
CA LEU A 186 27.65 -18.86 12.54
C LEU A 186 28.67 -18.18 11.62
N ARG A 187 28.45 -16.91 11.25
CA ARG A 187 29.39 -16.13 10.44
C ARG A 187 30.72 -15.89 11.13
N ASN A 188 30.72 -15.68 12.44
CA ASN A 188 31.95 -15.54 13.21
C ASN A 188 32.71 -16.86 13.30
N ARG A 189 32.00 -17.97 13.53
CA ARG A 189 32.58 -19.33 13.54
C ARG A 189 33.19 -19.69 12.17
N SER A 190 32.48 -19.40 11.07
CA SER A 190 33.00 -19.65 9.71
C SER A 190 34.23 -18.80 9.39
N LYS A 191 34.24 -17.51 9.76
CA LYS A 191 35.41 -16.64 9.62
C LYS A 191 36.62 -17.17 10.40
N GLN A 192 36.42 -17.68 11.62
CA GLN A 192 37.51 -18.29 12.41
C GLN A 192 38.05 -19.56 11.76
N ILE A 193 37.19 -20.42 11.22
CA ILE A 193 37.61 -21.64 10.50
C ILE A 193 38.41 -21.27 9.24
N ILE A 194 37.97 -20.27 8.47
CA ILE A 194 38.68 -19.79 7.28
C ILE A 194 40.06 -19.22 7.66
N LYS A 195 40.13 -18.42 8.73
CA LYS A 195 41.42 -17.91 9.26
C LYS A 195 42.36 -19.06 9.66
N ARG A 196 41.86 -20.08 10.37
CA ARG A 196 42.65 -21.27 10.74
C ARG A 196 43.13 -22.07 9.52
N LYS A 197 42.28 -22.25 8.51
CA LYS A 197 42.66 -22.93 7.25
C LYS A 197 43.70 -22.14 6.46
N LYS A 198 43.59 -20.81 6.43
CA LYS A 198 44.59 -19.94 5.80
C LYS A 198 45.95 -20.07 6.52
N TYR A 199 45.94 -19.96 7.85
CA TYR A 199 47.13 -20.14 8.67
C TYR A 199 47.78 -21.53 8.50
N SER A 200 46.96 -22.59 8.46
CA SER A 200 47.46 -23.96 8.20
C SER A 200 48.06 -24.12 6.80
N LYS A 201 47.48 -23.45 5.79
CA LYS A 201 48.00 -23.50 4.41
C LYS A 201 49.33 -22.76 4.30
N ASP A 202 49.43 -21.60 4.95
CA ASP A 202 50.65 -20.79 5.03
C ASP A 202 51.77 -21.58 5.75
N LEU A 203 51.45 -22.30 6.83
CA LEU A 203 52.41 -23.18 7.52
C LEU A 203 52.91 -24.35 6.65
N THR A 204 52.04 -24.97 5.84
CA THR A 204 52.42 -26.09 4.97
C THR A 204 53.21 -25.66 3.73
N SER A 205 53.06 -24.41 3.28
CA SER A 205 53.89 -23.86 2.19
C SER A 205 55.29 -23.49 2.65
N ASP A 206 55.47 -23.13 3.93
CA ASP A 206 56.78 -22.82 4.49
C ASP A 206 57.57 -24.09 4.88
N SER A 207 56.90 -25.24 5.06
CA SER A 207 57.57 -26.52 5.35
C SER A 207 58.06 -27.30 4.12
N SER A 208 57.82 -26.81 2.89
CA SER A 208 58.28 -27.47 1.65
C SER A 208 59.61 -26.93 1.10
N SER A 209 60.32 -26.11 1.86
CA SER A 209 61.65 -25.58 1.50
C SER A 209 62.76 -26.24 2.32
N GLY A 210 62.88 -27.57 2.29
CA GLY A 210 64.04 -28.24 2.87
C GLY A 210 63.99 -29.76 2.89
N PHE A 211 64.96 -30.36 2.17
CA PHE A 211 65.36 -31.78 2.10
C PHE A 211 64.56 -32.74 1.20
N GLY A 212 65.30 -33.39 0.29
CA GLY A 212 64.80 -34.12 -0.86
C GLY A 212 64.87 -35.66 -0.78
N CYS A 213 64.48 -36.25 -1.93
CA CYS A 213 64.52 -37.66 -2.35
C CYS A 213 63.55 -38.62 -1.61
N THR A 214 62.57 -39.25 -2.26
CA THR A 214 62.71 -40.16 -3.42
C THR A 214 61.36 -40.52 -4.07
N THR A 215 61.43 -40.87 -5.36
CA THR A 215 60.62 -41.84 -6.14
C THR A 215 59.28 -41.46 -6.83
N TYR A 216 59.38 -41.46 -8.17
CA TYR A 216 58.44 -41.91 -9.23
C TYR A 216 57.17 -41.10 -9.57
N ASP A 217 57.35 -40.20 -10.55
CA ASP A 217 56.98 -40.31 -11.98
C ASP A 217 55.63 -40.94 -12.44
N LEU A 218 55.20 -40.39 -13.59
CA LEU A 218 54.13 -40.67 -14.56
C LEU A 218 52.73 -40.05 -14.32
N THR A 219 52.27 -39.03 -15.06
CA THR A 219 52.79 -38.45 -16.31
C THR A 219 52.25 -37.03 -16.51
N GLN A 220 53.13 -36.18 -17.05
CA GLN A 220 53.01 -34.79 -17.49
C GLN A 220 51.84 -34.56 -18.49
N VAL A 221 51.31 -33.36 -18.73
CA VAL A 221 51.99 -32.19 -19.34
C VAL A 221 51.24 -30.87 -19.01
N ILE A 222 51.99 -29.87 -18.54
CA ILE A 222 51.75 -28.42 -18.67
C ILE A 222 52.76 -27.93 -19.74
N PRO A 223 52.51 -26.86 -20.54
CA PRO A 223 53.01 -25.54 -20.13
C PRO A 223 52.03 -24.40 -20.47
N GLU A 224 51.60 -23.60 -19.49
CA GLU A 224 52.27 -22.41 -18.95
C GLU A 224 52.50 -21.28 -19.98
N LYS A 225 51.77 -20.17 -19.80
CA LYS A 225 52.37 -18.84 -19.91
C LYS A 225 51.71 -17.86 -18.95
N SER A 226 52.58 -17.31 -18.13
CA SER A 226 52.41 -16.31 -17.07
C SER A 226 51.83 -14.98 -17.57
N SER A 227 51.05 -14.31 -16.72
CA SER A 227 51.41 -12.99 -16.18
C SER A 227 50.28 -12.29 -15.39
N LYS A 228 50.66 -11.88 -14.16
CA LYS A 228 50.08 -10.84 -13.26
C LYS A 228 48.86 -11.19 -12.39
N PRO A 229 48.87 -10.76 -11.11
CA PRO A 229 47.84 -11.10 -10.13
C PRO A 229 46.66 -10.14 -10.30
N ASN A 230 45.63 -10.56 -11.02
CA ASN A 230 44.30 -10.00 -10.79
C ASN A 230 43.72 -10.66 -9.54
N CYS A 231 43.23 -9.83 -8.62
CA CYS A 231 42.36 -10.28 -7.55
C CYS A 231 41.05 -10.78 -8.17
N ASP A 232 41.04 -12.02 -8.63
CA ASP A 232 39.83 -12.69 -9.07
C ASP A 232 39.00 -13.03 -7.83
N VAL A 233 37.89 -12.30 -7.70
CA VAL A 233 36.74 -12.67 -6.89
C VAL A 233 36.22 -14.00 -7.46
N PHE A 234 36.69 -15.11 -6.89
CA PHE A 234 36.27 -16.44 -7.33
C PHE A 234 34.77 -16.62 -7.14
N GLY A 235 34.11 -16.82 -8.28
CA GLY A 235 32.70 -17.11 -8.41
C GLY A 235 32.29 -18.37 -7.67
N VAL A 236 31.09 -18.29 -7.11
CA VAL A 236 30.36 -19.41 -6.53
C VAL A 236 29.90 -20.33 -7.67
N PRO A 237 30.04 -21.66 -7.55
CA PRO A 237 29.42 -22.60 -8.48
C PRO A 237 27.91 -22.43 -8.43
N THR A 238 27.33 -22.10 -9.58
CA THR A 238 25.89 -22.04 -9.84
C THR A 238 25.27 -23.43 -9.71
N GLY A 239 24.90 -23.80 -8.48
CA GLY A 239 24.13 -25.00 -8.17
C GLY A 239 22.74 -24.66 -7.62
N ILE A 240 21.73 -24.83 -8.47
CA ILE A 240 20.28 -24.82 -8.18
C ILE A 240 19.64 -23.43 -7.98
N ASN A 241 19.46 -22.77 -9.13
CA ASN A 241 18.57 -21.63 -9.33
C ASN A 241 17.08 -22.03 -9.14
N ASN A 242 16.48 -21.65 -8.02
CA ASN A 242 15.03 -21.51 -7.87
C ASN A 242 14.71 -20.03 -8.03
N ASN A 243 14.12 -19.67 -9.17
CA ASN A 243 13.99 -18.29 -9.59
C ASN A 243 12.52 -17.93 -9.83
N ASN A 244 11.90 -17.32 -8.81
CA ASN A 244 10.75 -16.44 -8.95
C ASN A 244 11.20 -14.99 -8.68
N SER A 245 10.56 -14.00 -9.33
CA SER A 245 10.89 -12.57 -9.16
C SER A 245 10.85 -12.07 -7.72
N ASP A 246 10.08 -12.76 -6.88
CA ASP A 246 9.88 -12.45 -5.48
C ASP A 246 10.68 -13.37 -4.52
N GLU A 247 11.34 -14.42 -5.05
CA GLU A 247 12.26 -15.29 -4.29
C GLU A 247 13.65 -14.66 -4.08
N ASN A 248 13.93 -13.52 -4.70
CA ASN A 248 15.19 -12.78 -4.47
C ASN A 248 15.32 -12.22 -3.04
N LEU A 249 14.26 -12.28 -2.23
CA LEU A 249 14.29 -11.98 -0.79
C LEU A 249 14.98 -13.08 0.05
N ALA A 250 15.26 -14.26 -0.50
CA ALA A 250 15.88 -15.36 0.22
C ALA A 250 17.30 -15.62 -0.28
N ILE A 251 18.29 -14.89 0.26
CA ILE A 251 19.70 -15.28 0.16
C ILE A 251 19.91 -16.43 1.14
N GLY A 252 20.13 -17.64 0.62
CA GLY A 252 20.48 -18.79 1.46
C GLY A 252 21.78 -18.51 2.24
N PRO A 253 21.90 -18.99 3.49
CA PRO A 253 23.15 -18.85 4.23
C PRO A 253 24.29 -19.52 3.46
N VAL A 254 25.38 -18.78 3.28
CA VAL A 254 26.64 -19.29 2.70
C VAL A 254 27.21 -20.33 3.67
N SER A 255 26.85 -21.59 3.46
CA SER A 255 27.43 -22.72 4.18
C SER A 255 28.60 -23.29 3.38
N SER A 256 29.81 -23.02 3.86
CA SER A 256 31.00 -23.77 3.46
C SER A 256 31.00 -25.13 4.19
N ARG A 257 30.74 -26.21 3.45
CA ARG A 257 31.01 -27.63 3.79
C ARG A 257 30.24 -28.19 5.01
N GLU A 258 29.08 -28.79 4.73
CA GLU A 258 28.43 -29.94 5.41
C GLU A 258 28.56 -30.08 6.95
N GLU A 259 27.93 -29.16 7.69
CA GLU A 259 27.15 -29.58 8.88
C GLU A 259 25.68 -29.47 8.47
N LYS A 260 24.94 -30.59 8.42
CA LYS A 260 23.50 -30.55 8.16
C LYS A 260 22.84 -29.83 9.34
N LEU A 261 22.45 -28.57 9.14
CA LEU A 261 21.70 -27.83 10.14
C LEU A 261 20.35 -28.52 10.36
N SER A 262 19.89 -28.56 11.61
CA SER A 262 18.54 -29.04 11.93
C SER A 262 17.50 -28.12 11.29
N VAL A 263 16.34 -28.67 10.92
CA VAL A 263 15.22 -27.90 10.35
C VAL A 263 14.86 -26.70 11.23
N TRP A 264 14.86 -26.87 12.55
CA TRP A 264 14.60 -25.79 13.51
C TRP A 264 15.63 -24.67 13.47
N SER A 265 16.90 -25.01 13.19
CA SER A 265 17.98 -24.04 13.03
C SER A 265 17.85 -23.27 11.70
N GLU A 266 17.48 -23.94 10.61
CA GLU A 266 17.18 -23.28 9.33
C GLU A 266 15.95 -22.38 9.43
N LEU A 267 14.90 -22.81 10.13
CA LEU A 267 13.72 -21.99 10.41
C LEU A 267 14.07 -20.76 11.25
N LEU A 268 14.91 -20.90 12.27
CA LEU A 268 15.36 -19.75 13.06
C LEU A 268 16.21 -18.77 12.21
N LEU A 269 17.03 -19.29 11.30
CA LEU A 269 17.82 -18.47 10.36
C LEU A 269 16.95 -17.70 9.35
N SER A 270 15.73 -18.16 9.07
CA SER A 270 14.79 -17.42 8.21
C SER A 270 14.42 -16.04 8.77
N PHE A 271 14.54 -15.86 10.09
CA PHE A 271 14.33 -14.59 10.78
C PHE A 271 15.60 -13.72 10.87
N SER A 272 16.71 -14.09 10.23
CA SER A 272 17.91 -13.24 10.22
C SER A 272 17.66 -11.93 9.48
N THR A 273 17.63 -10.82 10.24
CA THR A 273 17.44 -9.47 9.69
C THR A 273 18.54 -9.08 8.72
N VAL A 274 19.80 -9.48 8.99
CA VAL A 274 20.95 -9.14 8.14
C VAL A 274 20.85 -9.81 6.78
N THR A 275 20.38 -11.07 6.73
CA THR A 275 20.21 -11.81 5.48
C THR A 275 19.03 -11.26 4.68
N ASN A 276 17.89 -11.07 5.33
CA ASN A 276 16.68 -10.53 4.69
C ASN A 276 16.90 -9.09 4.20
N PHE A 277 17.60 -8.25 4.96
CA PHE A 277 17.97 -6.90 4.54
C PHE A 277 18.81 -6.91 3.26
N LYS A 278 19.86 -7.75 3.21
CA LYS A 278 20.72 -7.87 2.03
C LYS A 278 19.96 -8.36 0.82
N ALA A 279 19.02 -9.28 1.03
CA ALA A 279 18.22 -9.85 -0.04
C ALA A 279 17.21 -8.83 -0.60
N ILE A 280 16.57 -8.03 0.26
CA ILE A 280 15.69 -6.93 -0.19
C ILE A 280 16.51 -5.88 -0.96
N CYS A 281 17.67 -5.50 -0.44
CA CYS A 281 18.52 -4.47 -1.03
C CYS A 281 19.46 -4.95 -2.14
N ASP A 282 19.35 -6.21 -2.59
CA ASP A 282 20.22 -6.74 -3.65
C ASP A 282 19.98 -6.00 -4.97
N LYS A 283 21.06 -5.53 -5.59
CA LYS A 283 21.01 -4.79 -6.86
C LYS A 283 21.00 -5.72 -8.07
N ASN A 284 21.13 -7.02 -7.86
CA ASN A 284 21.10 -8.01 -8.93
C ASN A 284 19.69 -8.61 -9.08
N VAL A 285 19.38 -8.99 -10.31
CA VAL A 285 18.12 -9.61 -10.72
C VAL A 285 18.49 -10.88 -11.46
N GLY A 286 17.89 -12.01 -11.10
CA GLY A 286 18.22 -13.31 -11.66
C GLY A 286 17.95 -13.42 -13.17
N ASN A 287 18.61 -14.37 -13.83
CA ASN A 287 18.47 -14.59 -15.28
C ASN A 287 17.06 -15.04 -15.74
N ASP A 288 16.21 -15.47 -14.81
CA ASP A 288 14.82 -15.85 -15.07
C ASP A 288 13.81 -14.73 -14.76
N THR A 289 14.28 -13.53 -14.45
CA THR A 289 13.42 -12.41 -14.06
C THR A 289 13.66 -11.23 -14.99
N ILE A 290 12.60 -10.55 -15.42
CA ILE A 290 12.68 -9.42 -16.35
C ILE A 290 12.87 -8.13 -15.55
N PRO A 291 14.02 -7.44 -15.65
CA PRO A 291 14.33 -6.29 -14.80
C PRO A 291 13.35 -5.13 -14.92
N SER A 292 12.82 -4.86 -16.12
CA SER A 292 11.89 -3.75 -16.37
C SER A 292 10.57 -3.84 -15.60
N ILE A 293 10.19 -5.04 -15.14
CA ILE A 293 9.00 -5.22 -14.29
C ILE A 293 9.17 -4.55 -12.94
N HIS A 294 10.40 -4.51 -12.41
CA HIS A 294 10.65 -3.89 -11.11
C HIS A 294 10.37 -2.39 -11.14
N GLY A 295 10.82 -1.69 -12.18
CA GLY A 295 10.51 -0.27 -12.36
C GLY A 295 9.03 -0.02 -12.60
N LEU A 296 8.37 -0.88 -13.39
CA LEU A 296 6.93 -0.76 -13.63
C LEU A 296 6.11 -0.89 -12.34
N ARG A 297 6.47 -1.85 -11.46
CA ARG A 297 5.88 -1.98 -10.11
C ARG A 297 6.12 -0.74 -9.25
N ALA A 298 7.36 -0.27 -9.18
CA ALA A 298 7.72 0.85 -8.32
C ALA A 298 7.01 2.15 -8.73
N ILE A 299 7.00 2.47 -10.02
CA ILE A 299 6.31 3.67 -10.56
C ILE A 299 4.80 3.57 -10.35
N SER A 300 4.21 2.39 -10.62
CA SER A 300 2.76 2.19 -10.43
C SER A 300 2.38 2.33 -8.95
N MET A 301 3.20 1.84 -8.02
CA MET A 301 2.94 2.01 -6.59
C MET A 301 2.99 3.48 -6.14
N LEU A 302 3.94 4.26 -6.65
CA LEU A 302 4.00 5.71 -6.39
C LEU A 302 2.71 6.40 -6.88
N TRP A 303 2.21 5.99 -8.05
CA TRP A 303 0.96 6.52 -8.59
C TRP A 303 -0.27 6.10 -7.76
N VAL A 304 -0.34 4.86 -7.27
CA VAL A 304 -1.39 4.42 -6.31
C VAL A 304 -1.38 5.28 -5.04
N ILE A 305 -0.20 5.51 -4.45
CA ILE A 305 -0.07 6.35 -3.26
C ILE A 305 -0.54 7.78 -3.54
N LEU A 306 -0.21 8.34 -4.71
CA LEU A 306 -0.66 9.66 -5.12
C LEU A 306 -2.19 9.74 -5.18
N GLY A 307 -2.84 8.79 -5.86
CA GLY A 307 -4.30 8.71 -5.96
C GLY A 307 -4.98 8.64 -4.59
N HIS A 308 -4.55 7.72 -3.72
CA HIS A 308 -5.12 7.58 -2.39
C HIS A 308 -4.82 8.77 -1.46
N THR A 309 -3.69 9.46 -1.66
CA THR A 309 -3.40 10.71 -0.93
C THR A 309 -4.42 11.77 -1.30
N MET A 310 -4.68 11.97 -2.60
CA MET A 310 -5.64 12.97 -3.08
C MET A 310 -7.08 12.64 -2.64
N ILE A 311 -7.47 11.36 -2.65
CA ILE A 311 -8.80 10.92 -2.16
C ILE A 311 -9.01 11.32 -0.69
N VAL A 312 -8.00 11.08 0.16
CA VAL A 312 -8.06 11.46 1.59
C VAL A 312 -8.07 12.97 1.75
N VAL A 313 -7.22 13.70 1.03
CA VAL A 313 -7.19 15.17 1.10
C VAL A 313 -8.52 15.79 0.69
N PHE A 314 -9.13 15.32 -0.41
CA PHE A 314 -10.43 15.84 -0.85
C PHE A 314 -11.54 15.62 0.17
N LYS A 315 -11.44 14.59 1.00
CA LYS A 315 -12.40 14.36 2.08
C LYS A 315 -12.20 15.34 3.24
N TYR A 316 -10.96 15.63 3.63
CA TYR A 316 -10.63 16.37 4.86
C TYR A 316 -10.11 17.79 4.65
N SER A 317 -10.41 18.39 3.50
CA SER A 317 -9.92 19.72 3.15
C SER A 317 -10.90 20.85 3.46
N ASP A 318 -10.37 22.02 3.80
CA ASP A 318 -11.12 23.26 4.06
C ASP A 318 -11.51 24.02 2.78
N ASN A 319 -10.90 23.74 1.63
CA ASN A 319 -11.19 24.41 0.36
C ASN A 319 -11.68 23.42 -0.70
N MET A 320 -12.61 22.54 -0.32
CA MET A 320 -13.09 21.43 -1.16
C MET A 320 -13.65 21.85 -2.52
N GLU A 321 -14.13 23.09 -2.69
CA GLU A 321 -14.56 23.59 -4.01
C GLU A 321 -13.41 23.71 -5.01
N LEU A 322 -12.16 23.82 -4.55
CA LEU A 322 -10.97 23.77 -5.39
C LEU A 322 -10.91 22.46 -6.19
N ARG A 323 -11.47 21.35 -5.67
CA ARG A 323 -11.59 20.08 -6.39
C ARG A 323 -12.20 20.27 -7.78
N LYS A 324 -13.31 21.04 -7.88
CA LYS A 324 -14.01 21.30 -9.15
C LYS A 324 -13.19 22.14 -10.13
N VAL A 325 -12.22 22.89 -9.64
CA VAL A 325 -11.29 23.69 -10.45
C VAL A 325 -10.15 22.80 -10.91
N VAL A 326 -9.49 22.08 -10.00
CA VAL A 326 -8.33 21.24 -10.33
C VAL A 326 -8.70 20.03 -11.17
N GLU A 327 -9.91 19.48 -11.05
CA GLU A 327 -10.38 18.38 -11.92
C GLU A 327 -10.47 18.79 -13.40
N LYS A 328 -10.58 20.09 -13.68
CA LYS A 328 -10.56 20.64 -15.05
C LYS A 328 -9.14 20.88 -15.58
N GLU A 329 -8.12 20.68 -14.76
CA GLU A 329 -6.73 20.80 -15.21
C GLU A 329 -6.29 19.54 -15.94
N MET A 330 -5.58 19.71 -17.06
CA MET A 330 -5.16 18.59 -17.90
C MET A 330 -4.26 17.60 -17.14
N LEU A 331 -3.32 18.10 -16.33
CA LEU A 331 -2.41 17.25 -15.56
C LEU A 331 -3.12 16.48 -14.44
N PHE A 332 -4.25 17.00 -13.95
CA PHE A 332 -5.03 16.34 -12.91
C PHE A 332 -5.72 15.07 -13.42
N GLN A 333 -5.88 14.92 -14.74
CA GLN A 333 -6.37 13.70 -15.37
C GLN A 333 -5.49 12.47 -15.07
N ILE A 334 -4.20 12.66 -14.76
CA ILE A 334 -3.32 11.57 -14.30
C ILE A 334 -3.82 11.00 -12.97
N ILE A 335 -4.33 11.85 -12.07
CA ILE A 335 -4.84 11.43 -10.77
C ILE A 335 -6.21 10.77 -10.93
N LEU A 336 -7.11 11.36 -11.73
CA LEU A 336 -8.44 10.81 -12.00
C LEU A 336 -8.37 9.43 -12.67
N ASN A 337 -7.47 9.26 -13.64
CA ASN A 337 -7.24 7.98 -14.32
C ASN A 337 -6.28 7.06 -13.56
N GLY A 338 -6.11 7.26 -12.25
CA GLY A 338 -5.24 6.45 -11.39
C GLY A 338 -5.59 4.97 -11.35
N ALA A 339 -6.80 4.57 -11.78
CA ALA A 339 -7.22 3.18 -11.90
C ALA A 339 -6.29 2.32 -12.76
N TYR A 340 -5.66 2.90 -13.79
CA TYR A 340 -4.72 2.20 -14.66
C TYR A 340 -3.43 1.78 -13.96
N SER A 341 -3.05 2.44 -12.87
CA SER A 341 -1.92 2.00 -12.03
C SER A 341 -2.17 0.60 -11.46
N VAL A 342 -3.41 0.29 -11.07
CA VAL A 342 -3.83 -1.01 -10.55
C VAL A 342 -3.90 -2.06 -11.67
N ASP A 343 -4.38 -1.67 -12.86
CA ASP A 343 -4.38 -2.57 -14.04
C ASP A 343 -2.98 -3.02 -14.42
N THR A 344 -1.97 -2.16 -14.21
CA THR A 344 -0.57 -2.50 -14.40
C THR A 344 -0.15 -3.65 -13.47
N PHE A 345 -0.63 -3.66 -12.22
CA PHE A 345 -0.37 -4.75 -11.29
C PHE A 345 -1.10 -6.05 -11.68
N PHE A 346 -2.37 -5.99 -12.11
CA PHE A 346 -3.07 -7.16 -12.63
C PHE A 346 -2.36 -7.76 -13.84
N PHE A 347 -1.93 -6.92 -14.78
CA PHE A 347 -1.13 -7.33 -15.92
C PHE A 347 0.19 -8.00 -15.51
N ILE A 348 0.95 -7.41 -14.59
CA ILE A 348 2.20 -8.00 -14.08
C ILE A 348 1.95 -9.35 -13.40
N SER A 349 0.87 -9.46 -12.61
CA SER A 349 0.50 -10.70 -11.92
C SER A 349 0.23 -11.84 -12.92
N GLY A 350 -0.60 -11.58 -13.94
CA GLY A 350 -0.89 -12.52 -15.02
C GLY A 350 0.34 -12.90 -15.84
N PHE A 351 1.21 -11.91 -16.13
CA PHE A 351 2.48 -12.13 -16.81
C PHE A 351 3.40 -13.06 -16.02
N LEU A 352 3.64 -12.76 -14.74
CA LEU A 352 4.59 -13.51 -13.92
C LEU A 352 4.13 -14.94 -13.68
N VAL A 353 2.83 -15.16 -13.39
CA VAL A 353 2.33 -16.52 -13.20
C VAL A 353 2.54 -17.36 -14.44
N SER A 354 2.20 -16.85 -15.62
CA SER A 354 2.33 -17.57 -16.89
C SER A 354 3.80 -17.83 -17.24
N TYR A 355 4.63 -16.79 -17.19
CA TYR A 355 6.05 -16.88 -17.56
C TYR A 355 6.84 -17.85 -16.67
N ILE A 356 6.66 -17.74 -15.35
CA ILE A 356 7.35 -18.60 -14.37
C ILE A 356 6.86 -20.04 -14.48
N TYR A 357 5.54 -20.24 -14.64
CA TYR A 357 4.94 -21.55 -14.76
C TYR A 357 5.51 -22.32 -15.95
N PHE A 358 5.52 -21.71 -17.15
CA PHE A 358 6.05 -22.34 -18.35
C PHE A 358 7.57 -22.59 -18.26
N ARG A 359 8.36 -21.66 -17.70
CA ARG A 359 9.81 -21.89 -17.47
C ARG A 359 10.08 -23.02 -16.48
N THR A 360 9.30 -23.11 -15.41
CA THR A 360 9.48 -24.16 -14.40
C THR A 360 9.14 -25.53 -14.96
N ASN A 361 8.08 -25.60 -15.78
CA ASN A 361 7.70 -26.83 -16.47
C ASN A 361 8.75 -27.25 -17.51
N ALA A 362 9.24 -26.31 -18.33
CA ALA A 362 10.25 -26.59 -19.36
C ALA A 362 11.60 -27.09 -18.79
N LYS A 363 11.93 -26.75 -17.55
CA LYS A 363 13.12 -27.26 -16.86
C LYS A 363 12.96 -28.72 -16.37
N GLY A 364 11.87 -29.42 -16.72
CA GLY A 364 11.58 -30.80 -16.29
C GLY A 364 11.39 -30.95 -14.78
N LYS A 365 11.33 -29.83 -14.03
CA LYS A 365 11.23 -29.82 -12.57
C LYS A 365 9.85 -30.27 -12.11
N LEU A 366 8.85 -30.02 -12.94
CA LEU A 366 7.46 -30.39 -12.70
C LEU A 366 7.23 -31.88 -12.97
N GLU A 367 7.77 -32.39 -14.07
CA GLU A 367 7.67 -33.80 -14.46
C GLU A 367 8.29 -34.75 -13.41
N LYS A 368 9.41 -34.34 -12.79
CA LYS A 368 10.03 -35.06 -11.66
C LYS A 368 9.16 -35.13 -10.39
N LEU A 369 8.23 -34.19 -10.18
CA LEU A 369 7.35 -34.15 -9.00
C LEU A 369 6.08 -35.00 -9.16
N THR A 370 5.76 -35.40 -10.39
CA THR A 370 4.50 -36.08 -10.75
C THR A 370 4.74 -37.41 -11.46
N GLN A 371 5.97 -37.93 -11.44
CA GLN A 371 6.28 -39.28 -11.91
C GLN A 371 5.48 -40.33 -11.11
N GLY A 372 4.69 -41.14 -11.81
CA GLY A 372 3.98 -42.29 -11.25
C GLY A 372 2.56 -42.05 -10.73
N VAL A 373 1.98 -40.85 -10.88
CA VAL A 373 0.61 -40.53 -10.43
C VAL A 373 -0.34 -40.26 -11.60
N ASN A 374 -1.63 -40.58 -11.43
CA ASN A 374 -2.66 -40.26 -12.41
C ASN A 374 -2.64 -38.76 -12.76
N GLU A 375 -2.86 -38.46 -14.04
CA GLU A 375 -2.77 -37.11 -14.61
C GLU A 375 -3.62 -36.06 -13.88
N PHE A 376 -4.87 -36.41 -13.56
CA PHE A 376 -5.77 -35.54 -12.82
C PHE A 376 -5.26 -35.24 -11.40
N THR A 377 -4.73 -36.26 -10.73
CA THR A 377 -4.16 -36.17 -9.39
C THR A 377 -2.89 -35.31 -9.39
N ALA A 378 -2.03 -35.48 -10.40
CA ALA A 378 -0.83 -34.68 -10.63
C ALA A 378 -1.15 -33.18 -10.83
N GLY A 379 -2.13 -32.87 -11.69
CA GLY A 379 -2.60 -31.49 -11.89
C GLY A 379 -3.21 -30.88 -10.63
N THR A 380 -3.95 -31.67 -9.86
CA THR A 380 -4.59 -31.23 -8.61
C THR A 380 -3.54 -30.90 -7.52
N TYR A 381 -2.55 -31.76 -7.31
CA TYR A 381 -1.44 -31.45 -6.38
C TYR A 381 -0.67 -30.20 -6.80
N HIS A 382 -0.48 -30.00 -8.09
CA HIS A 382 0.19 -28.81 -8.60
C HIS A 382 -0.60 -27.53 -8.32
N PHE A 383 -1.92 -27.56 -8.58
CA PHE A 383 -2.82 -26.47 -8.28
C PHE A 383 -2.76 -26.07 -6.80
N PHE A 384 -2.95 -27.04 -5.89
CA PHE A 384 -2.90 -26.77 -4.46
C PHE A 384 -1.52 -26.32 -3.97
N GLY A 385 -0.43 -26.81 -4.58
CA GLY A 385 0.93 -26.34 -4.26
C GLY A 385 1.17 -24.87 -4.64
N LEU A 386 0.76 -24.48 -5.85
CA LEU A 386 0.87 -23.10 -6.34
C LEU A 386 0.01 -22.13 -5.53
N VAL A 387 -1.28 -22.46 -5.37
CA VAL A 387 -2.23 -21.66 -4.60
C VAL A 387 -1.83 -21.59 -3.13
N GLY A 388 -1.45 -22.71 -2.52
CA GLY A 388 -1.02 -22.77 -1.13
C GLY A 388 0.23 -21.93 -0.85
N TYR A 389 1.25 -22.01 -1.72
CA TYR A 389 2.45 -21.20 -1.59
C TYR A 389 2.14 -19.70 -1.63
N ARG A 390 1.35 -19.26 -2.63
CA ARG A 390 0.96 -17.85 -2.77
C ARG A 390 0.10 -17.40 -1.59
N PHE A 391 -0.86 -18.22 -1.17
CA PHE A 391 -1.78 -17.93 -0.07
C PHE A 391 -1.02 -17.70 1.24
N VAL A 392 -0.14 -18.62 1.64
CA VAL A 392 0.63 -18.48 2.89
C VAL A 392 1.55 -17.26 2.85
N ARG A 393 2.21 -17.01 1.72
CA ARG A 393 3.09 -15.85 1.55
C ARG A 393 2.36 -14.52 1.73
N LEU A 394 1.22 -14.33 1.05
CA LEU A 394 0.48 -13.06 1.08
C LEU A 394 -0.28 -12.87 2.40
N THR A 395 -0.86 -13.94 2.92
CA THR A 395 -1.75 -13.86 4.09
C THR A 395 -1.03 -13.45 5.37
N ALA A 396 0.25 -13.83 5.54
CA ALA A 396 1.01 -13.51 6.75
C ALA A 396 1.12 -12.00 7.06
N PRO A 397 1.68 -11.14 6.18
CA PRO A 397 1.68 -9.70 6.40
C PRO A 397 0.27 -9.10 6.34
N TYR A 398 -0.65 -9.67 5.54
CA TYR A 398 -2.01 -9.15 5.43
C TYR A 398 -2.80 -9.27 6.73
N LEU A 399 -2.72 -10.41 7.43
CA LEU A 399 -3.35 -10.62 8.73
C LEU A 399 -2.85 -9.64 9.80
N TYR A 400 -1.53 -9.42 9.84
CA TYR A 400 -0.95 -8.47 10.77
C TYR A 400 -1.48 -7.05 10.51
N VAL A 401 -1.48 -6.61 9.25
CA VAL A 401 -1.97 -5.29 8.86
C VAL A 401 -3.48 -5.16 9.10
N LEU A 402 -4.27 -6.20 8.85
CA LEU A 402 -5.71 -6.24 9.12
C LEU A 402 -6.00 -5.97 10.60
N GLY A 403 -5.27 -6.62 11.50
CA GLY A 403 -5.37 -6.34 12.94
C GLY A 403 -4.98 -4.90 13.27
N VAL A 404 -3.89 -4.39 12.69
CA VAL A 404 -3.46 -2.99 12.88
C VAL A 404 -4.55 -2.01 12.44
N VAL A 405 -5.19 -2.24 11.29
CA VAL A 405 -6.31 -1.41 10.82
C VAL A 405 -7.45 -1.44 11.82
N GLU A 406 -7.83 -2.60 12.34
CA GLU A 406 -8.95 -2.71 13.28
C GLU A 406 -8.70 -1.85 14.53
N VAL A 407 -7.52 -1.93 15.12
CA VAL A 407 -7.16 -1.14 16.32
C VAL A 407 -7.05 0.34 15.99
N VAL A 408 -6.33 0.69 14.92
CA VAL A 408 -6.10 2.10 14.53
C VAL A 408 -7.42 2.78 14.19
N MET A 409 -8.32 2.13 13.44
CA MET A 409 -9.58 2.75 13.06
C MET A 409 -10.54 2.92 14.24
N ARG A 410 -10.53 2.01 15.23
CA ARG A 410 -11.25 2.20 16.51
C ARG A 410 -10.68 3.37 17.31
N TYR A 411 -9.35 3.46 17.40
CA TYR A 411 -8.68 4.58 18.05
C TYR A 411 -9.01 5.91 17.40
N LEU A 412 -8.90 6.00 16.07
CA LEU A 412 -9.16 7.22 15.31
C LEU A 412 -10.63 7.63 15.39
N GLU A 413 -11.58 6.70 15.35
CA GLU A 413 -13.00 7.03 15.47
C GLU A 413 -13.32 7.71 16.83
N GLN A 414 -12.69 7.22 17.90
CA GLN A 414 -12.95 7.72 19.26
C GLN A 414 -12.16 8.97 19.63
N ASN A 415 -10.97 9.18 19.05
CA ASN A 415 -10.06 10.27 19.46
C ASN A 415 -9.93 11.40 18.42
N SER A 416 -10.33 11.17 17.16
CA SER A 416 -10.22 12.18 16.10
C SER A 416 -11.37 13.19 16.12
N VAL A 417 -11.07 14.44 15.75
CA VAL A 417 -12.07 15.47 15.41
C VAL A 417 -12.75 15.23 14.06
N PHE A 418 -12.22 14.32 13.23
CA PHE A 418 -12.81 13.86 11.98
C PHE A 418 -13.47 12.48 12.07
N GLU A 419 -14.48 12.23 11.23
CA GLU A 419 -15.10 10.92 11.10
C GLU A 419 -14.29 10.06 10.11
N PRO A 420 -14.11 8.75 10.38
CA PRO A 420 -13.53 7.82 9.40
C PRO A 420 -14.23 7.88 8.05
N PRO A 421 -13.50 7.77 6.92
CA PRO A 421 -14.11 7.84 5.59
C PRO A 421 -14.90 6.55 5.27
N THR A 422 -14.55 5.44 5.92
CA THR A 422 -15.19 4.12 5.84
C THR A 422 -15.37 3.56 7.24
N GLN A 423 -16.40 2.73 7.44
CA GLN A 423 -16.77 2.18 8.75
C GLN A 423 -15.92 0.95 9.15
N ASP A 424 -14.60 1.00 8.98
CA ASP A 424 -13.72 -0.13 9.27
C ASP A 424 -13.74 -0.54 10.75
N HIS A 425 -13.93 0.42 11.66
CA HIS A 425 -14.07 0.16 13.11
C HIS A 425 -15.30 -0.69 13.45
N ILE A 426 -16.33 -0.71 12.59
CA ILE A 426 -17.55 -1.53 12.73
C ILE A 426 -17.49 -2.80 11.88
N ASN A 427 -17.00 -2.68 10.64
CA ASN A 427 -17.04 -3.75 9.64
C ASN A 427 -15.94 -4.78 9.85
N CYS A 428 -14.72 -4.37 10.17
CA CYS A 428 -13.60 -5.30 10.33
C CYS A 428 -13.84 -6.36 11.40
N PRO A 429 -14.33 -6.03 12.61
CA PRO A 429 -14.62 -7.03 13.63
C PRO A 429 -15.66 -8.08 13.21
N LYS A 430 -16.58 -7.71 12.31
CA LYS A 430 -17.65 -8.60 11.82
C LYS A 430 -17.24 -9.43 10.60
N TYR A 431 -16.41 -8.86 9.73
CA TYR A 431 -16.18 -9.37 8.38
C TYR A 431 -14.71 -9.65 8.03
N TRP A 432 -13.78 -9.58 9.00
CA TRP A 432 -12.35 -9.88 8.82
C TRP A 432 -12.08 -11.23 8.10
N TRP A 433 -12.91 -12.24 8.34
CA TRP A 433 -12.78 -13.55 7.71
C TRP A 433 -12.97 -13.51 6.18
N ARG A 434 -13.77 -12.57 5.66
CA ARG A 434 -13.97 -12.38 4.21
C ARG A 434 -12.69 -11.90 3.53
N ASN A 435 -11.92 -11.06 4.21
CA ASN A 435 -10.63 -10.57 3.77
C ASN A 435 -9.60 -11.70 3.68
N ILE A 436 -9.55 -12.59 4.69
CA ILE A 436 -8.64 -13.75 4.69
C ILE A 436 -8.94 -14.72 3.55
N MET A 437 -10.23 -14.93 3.28
CA MET A 437 -10.66 -15.79 2.18
C MET A 437 -10.53 -15.11 0.80
N TYR A 438 -10.17 -13.83 0.73
CA TYR A 438 -10.06 -13.06 -0.51
C TYR A 438 -11.39 -12.99 -1.31
N ILE A 439 -12.52 -12.93 -0.59
CA ILE A 439 -13.87 -12.89 -1.18
C ILE A 439 -14.64 -11.62 -0.82
N ASN A 440 -13.98 -10.62 -0.24
CA ASN A 440 -14.63 -9.38 0.18
C ASN A 440 -15.30 -8.62 -0.98
N THR A 441 -14.81 -8.77 -2.22
CA THR A 441 -15.40 -8.15 -3.43
C THR A 441 -16.75 -8.74 -3.86
N LEU A 442 -17.13 -9.90 -3.32
CA LEU A 442 -18.43 -10.52 -3.60
C LEU A 442 -19.59 -9.94 -2.77
N PHE A 443 -19.28 -9.03 -1.85
CA PHE A 443 -20.25 -8.39 -0.95
C PHE A 443 -20.37 -6.88 -1.22
N PRO A 444 -21.42 -6.21 -0.72
CA PRO A 444 -21.59 -4.75 -0.86
C PRO A 444 -20.46 -3.96 -0.19
N VAL A 445 -20.10 -2.79 -0.74
CA VAL A 445 -18.95 -2.00 -0.28
C VAL A 445 -19.17 -1.42 1.12
N GLU A 446 -20.41 -1.14 1.50
CA GLU A 446 -20.74 -0.64 2.85
C GLU A 446 -20.40 -1.65 3.95
N GLN A 447 -20.23 -2.94 3.60
CA GLN A 447 -19.85 -4.00 4.52
C GLN A 447 -18.35 -4.38 4.41
N MET A 448 -17.59 -3.75 3.51
CA MET A 448 -16.18 -4.07 3.35
C MET A 448 -15.37 -3.63 4.57
N CYS A 449 -14.42 -4.47 4.92
CA CYS A 449 -13.31 -4.13 5.81
C CYS A 449 -12.08 -3.86 4.94
N MET A 450 -11.36 -2.77 5.23
CA MET A 450 -10.21 -2.31 4.45
C MET A 450 -10.60 -2.12 2.98
N LEU A 451 -11.27 -1.01 2.66
CA LEU A 451 -11.79 -0.77 1.30
C LEU A 451 -10.77 -1.11 0.20
N TRP A 452 -9.50 -0.71 0.35
CA TRP A 452 -8.45 -0.95 -0.64
C TRP A 452 -8.21 -2.44 -0.92
N SER A 453 -8.48 -3.35 0.02
CA SER A 453 -8.24 -4.79 -0.12
C SER A 453 -8.98 -5.47 -1.28
N TRP A 454 -9.93 -4.80 -1.94
CA TRP A 454 -10.61 -5.28 -3.15
C TRP A 454 -9.62 -5.80 -4.21
N TYR A 455 -8.52 -5.07 -4.45
CA TYR A 455 -7.54 -5.44 -5.47
C TYR A 455 -6.85 -6.78 -5.13
N LEU A 456 -6.56 -7.00 -3.85
CA LEU A 456 -5.89 -8.23 -3.42
C LEU A 456 -6.82 -9.45 -3.53
N ALA A 457 -8.12 -9.24 -3.28
CA ALA A 457 -9.14 -10.25 -3.50
C ALA A 457 -9.23 -10.64 -4.99
N ASP A 458 -9.37 -9.65 -5.86
CA ASP A 458 -9.46 -9.86 -7.30
C ASP A 458 -8.19 -10.51 -7.87
N ASP A 459 -7.00 -10.05 -7.46
CA ASP A 459 -5.72 -10.63 -7.88
C ASP A 459 -5.59 -12.11 -7.47
N THR A 460 -6.10 -12.47 -6.29
CA THR A 460 -6.10 -13.87 -5.83
C THR A 460 -7.12 -14.70 -6.61
N GLN A 461 -8.31 -14.16 -6.89
CA GLN A 461 -9.33 -14.82 -7.71
C GLN A 461 -8.83 -15.04 -9.14
N PHE A 462 -8.19 -14.04 -9.75
CA PHE A 462 -7.56 -14.14 -11.07
C PHE A 462 -6.42 -15.17 -11.06
N TYR A 463 -5.65 -15.25 -9.98
CA TYR A 463 -4.61 -16.28 -9.85
C TYR A 463 -5.18 -17.70 -9.83
N ILE A 464 -6.28 -17.93 -9.13
CA ILE A 464 -6.95 -19.24 -9.10
C ILE A 464 -7.41 -19.63 -10.50
N ILE A 465 -8.11 -18.74 -11.19
CA ILE A 465 -8.59 -18.98 -12.56
C ILE A 465 -7.41 -19.16 -13.52
N GLY A 466 -6.40 -18.30 -13.44
CA GLY A 466 -5.19 -18.34 -14.26
C GLY A 466 -4.39 -19.63 -14.07
N ALA A 467 -4.24 -20.11 -12.83
CA ALA A 467 -3.58 -21.38 -12.53
C ALA A 467 -4.30 -22.57 -13.16
N ILE A 468 -5.64 -22.60 -13.11
CA ILE A 468 -6.44 -23.64 -13.77
C ILE A 468 -6.22 -23.61 -15.28
N ILE A 469 -6.28 -22.43 -15.90
CA ILE A 469 -6.04 -22.26 -17.35
C ILE A 469 -4.63 -22.72 -17.72
N LEU A 470 -3.60 -22.40 -16.92
CA LEU A 470 -2.23 -22.81 -17.17
C LEU A 470 -2.01 -24.32 -17.06
N ILE A 471 -2.66 -24.99 -16.10
CA ILE A 471 -2.61 -26.44 -15.96
C ILE A 471 -3.19 -27.11 -17.21
N ILE A 472 -4.33 -26.63 -17.70
CA ILE A 472 -4.95 -27.11 -18.93
C ILE A 472 -4.05 -26.81 -20.15
N ALA A 473 -3.42 -25.63 -20.19
CA ALA A 473 -2.61 -25.17 -21.32
C ALA A 473 -1.37 -26.01 -21.59
N VAL A 474 -0.84 -26.75 -20.59
CA VAL A 474 0.32 -27.63 -20.78
C VAL A 474 0.04 -28.74 -21.79
N ARG A 475 -1.17 -29.28 -21.79
CA ARG A 475 -1.56 -30.41 -22.65
C ARG A 475 -2.51 -29.99 -23.76
N HIS A 476 -3.50 -29.15 -23.43
CA HIS A 476 -4.54 -28.71 -24.36
C HIS A 476 -4.45 -27.20 -24.60
N PHE A 477 -3.36 -26.76 -25.23
CA PHE A 477 -3.09 -25.34 -25.46
C PHE A 477 -4.21 -24.63 -26.24
N ASN A 478 -4.71 -25.23 -27.33
CA ASN A 478 -5.77 -24.63 -28.14
C ASN A 478 -7.08 -24.47 -27.36
N PHE A 479 -7.42 -25.45 -26.52
CA PHE A 479 -8.60 -25.38 -25.66
C PHE A 479 -8.43 -24.30 -24.58
N ALA A 480 -7.28 -24.25 -23.92
CA ALA A 480 -6.97 -23.22 -22.94
C ALA A 480 -6.99 -21.81 -23.54
N ALA A 481 -6.48 -21.64 -24.77
CA ALA A 481 -6.56 -20.38 -25.51
C ALA A 481 -8.02 -20.01 -25.82
N GLY A 482 -8.85 -20.97 -26.24
CA GLY A 482 -10.29 -20.77 -26.42
C GLY A 482 -11.00 -20.33 -25.14
N VAL A 483 -10.72 -20.98 -24.01
CA VAL A 483 -11.26 -20.60 -22.69
C VAL A 483 -10.83 -19.19 -22.29
N LEU A 484 -9.56 -18.84 -22.49
CA LEU A 484 -9.04 -17.50 -22.22
C LEU A 484 -9.76 -16.43 -23.07
N THR A 485 -9.97 -16.69 -24.37
CA THR A 485 -10.70 -15.78 -25.25
C THR A 485 -12.17 -15.63 -24.83
N ILE A 486 -12.83 -16.72 -24.45
CA ILE A 486 -14.22 -16.69 -23.94
C ILE A 486 -14.29 -15.81 -22.68
N PHE A 487 -13.39 -16.01 -21.72
CA PHE A 487 -13.36 -15.18 -20.51
C PHE A 487 -13.12 -13.70 -20.83
N MET A 488 -12.19 -13.39 -21.74
CA MET A 488 -11.93 -12.02 -22.18
C MET A 488 -13.19 -11.36 -22.79
N VAL A 489 -13.83 -12.02 -23.75
CA VAL A 489 -15.03 -11.49 -24.41
C VAL A 489 -16.20 -11.37 -23.42
N SER A 490 -16.35 -12.33 -22.51
CA SER A 490 -17.38 -12.26 -21.46
C SER A 490 -17.16 -11.08 -20.51
N SER A 491 -15.91 -10.77 -20.17
CA SER A 491 -15.54 -9.61 -19.36
C SER A 491 -15.91 -8.31 -20.07
N TRP A 492 -15.57 -8.17 -21.36
CA TRP A 492 -15.95 -6.99 -22.14
C TRP A 492 -17.47 -6.84 -22.25
N ALA A 493 -18.19 -7.92 -22.56
CA ALA A 493 -19.64 -7.89 -22.70
C ALA A 493 -20.34 -7.52 -21.39
N THR A 494 -19.91 -8.10 -20.26
CA THR A 494 -20.47 -7.78 -18.94
C THR A 494 -20.19 -6.33 -18.54
N THR A 495 -18.96 -5.84 -18.72
CA THR A 495 -18.63 -4.43 -18.45
C THR A 495 -19.42 -3.47 -19.33
N ALA A 496 -19.54 -3.75 -20.63
CA ALA A 496 -20.31 -2.92 -21.55
C ALA A 496 -21.80 -2.88 -21.16
N TYR A 497 -22.39 -4.02 -20.78
CA TYR A 497 -23.77 -4.10 -20.32
C TYR A 497 -23.99 -3.31 -19.02
N ILE A 498 -23.11 -3.45 -18.03
CA ILE A 498 -23.21 -2.73 -16.74
C ILE A 498 -23.05 -1.22 -16.98
N ALA A 499 -22.05 -0.80 -17.77
CA ALA A 499 -21.83 0.61 -18.09
C ALA A 499 -23.02 1.22 -18.84
N PHE A 500 -23.56 0.51 -19.83
CA PHE A 500 -24.72 0.96 -20.60
C PHE A 500 -25.98 1.06 -19.74
N SER A 501 -26.30 0.02 -18.96
CA SER A 501 -27.52 -0.03 -18.13
C SER A 501 -27.53 1.01 -17.00
N ASN A 502 -26.37 1.44 -16.52
CA ASN A 502 -26.26 2.44 -15.46
C ASN A 502 -25.92 3.85 -15.96
N ASN A 503 -25.94 4.10 -17.28
CA ASN A 503 -25.58 5.39 -17.89
C ASN A 503 -24.21 5.92 -17.42
N HIS A 504 -23.23 5.04 -17.21
CA HIS A 504 -21.94 5.42 -16.67
C HIS A 504 -21.14 6.30 -17.65
N MET A 505 -20.61 7.42 -17.16
CA MET A 505 -19.78 8.37 -17.90
C MET A 505 -18.38 8.49 -17.26
N PRO A 506 -17.34 7.85 -17.85
CA PRO A 506 -15.98 7.71 -17.26
C PRO A 506 -15.21 8.98 -16.89
N ASN A 507 -15.73 10.18 -17.20
CA ASN A 507 -15.11 11.47 -16.87
C ASN A 507 -16.10 12.49 -16.26
N ALA A 508 -17.40 12.20 -16.25
CA ALA A 508 -18.43 13.11 -15.74
C ALA A 508 -19.03 12.63 -14.41
N ASP A 509 -18.98 11.32 -14.13
CA ASP A 509 -19.42 10.76 -12.86
C ASP A 509 -18.35 10.96 -11.78
N ASP A 510 -18.77 11.11 -10.52
CA ASP A 510 -17.86 11.01 -9.38
C ASP A 510 -17.14 9.65 -9.44
N PRO A 511 -15.80 9.59 -9.36
CA PRO A 511 -15.03 8.35 -9.49
C PRO A 511 -15.48 7.18 -8.61
N PHE A 512 -16.27 7.46 -7.56
CA PHE A 512 -16.82 6.47 -6.63
C PHE A 512 -18.30 6.14 -6.83
N ALA A 513 -19.05 6.86 -7.68
CA ALA A 513 -20.50 6.68 -7.84
C ALA A 513 -20.90 5.27 -8.36
N LEU A 514 -19.97 4.55 -9.00
CA LEU A 514 -20.16 3.18 -9.49
C LEU A 514 -19.06 2.21 -9.03
N PHE A 515 -18.40 2.52 -7.91
CA PHE A 515 -17.32 1.69 -7.39
C PHE A 515 -17.77 0.23 -7.20
N ASP A 516 -18.93 0.02 -6.56
CA ASP A 516 -19.58 -1.27 -6.28
C ASP A 516 -20.06 -2.08 -7.50
N LYS A 517 -20.10 -1.47 -8.69
CA LYS A 517 -20.69 -2.09 -9.88
C LYS A 517 -19.65 -2.38 -10.95
N ILE A 518 -18.66 -1.49 -11.09
CA ILE A 518 -17.70 -1.53 -12.18
C ILE A 518 -16.26 -1.65 -11.66
N TYR A 519 -15.94 -1.04 -10.52
CA TYR A 519 -14.55 -0.88 -10.12
C TYR A 519 -14.03 -2.05 -9.28
N ASP A 520 -14.82 -2.53 -8.32
CA ASP A 520 -14.43 -3.55 -7.34
C ASP A 520 -14.73 -5.00 -7.78
N LYS A 521 -15.35 -5.19 -8.95
CA LYS A 521 -15.81 -6.50 -9.40
C LYS A 521 -14.77 -7.23 -10.27
N PRO A 522 -14.51 -8.52 -10.00
CA PRO A 522 -13.46 -9.25 -10.71
C PRO A 522 -13.77 -9.41 -12.22
N TRP A 523 -15.04 -9.61 -12.59
CA TRP A 523 -15.42 -9.83 -13.99
C TRP A 523 -15.25 -8.61 -14.89
N THR A 524 -15.19 -7.38 -14.34
CA THR A 524 -14.98 -6.17 -15.13
C THR A 524 -13.50 -5.82 -15.32
N ARG A 525 -12.61 -6.40 -14.50
CA ARG A 525 -11.16 -6.13 -14.45
C ARG A 525 -10.27 -7.30 -14.89
N LEU A 526 -10.87 -8.37 -15.40
CA LEU A 526 -10.14 -9.59 -15.80
C LEU A 526 -9.20 -9.37 -17.02
N GLY A 527 -9.54 -8.43 -17.91
CA GLY A 527 -8.82 -8.21 -19.18
C GLY A 527 -7.30 -8.01 -19.05
N PRO A 528 -6.81 -7.02 -18.26
CA PRO A 528 -5.39 -6.81 -18.04
C PRO A 528 -4.61 -8.06 -17.62
N TYR A 529 -5.20 -8.87 -16.73
CA TYR A 529 -4.59 -10.09 -16.24
C TYR A 529 -4.38 -11.12 -17.36
N LEU A 530 -5.41 -11.35 -18.19
CA LEU A 530 -5.33 -12.28 -19.31
C LEU A 530 -4.34 -11.83 -20.40
N VAL A 531 -4.26 -10.52 -20.67
CA VAL A 531 -3.22 -9.96 -21.56
C VAL A 531 -1.81 -10.26 -21.01
N GLY A 532 -1.64 -10.11 -19.70
CA GLY A 532 -0.42 -10.50 -18.99
C GLY A 532 -0.07 -11.98 -19.23
N MET A 533 -1.04 -12.89 -19.04
CA MET A 533 -0.84 -14.32 -19.27
C MET A 533 -0.40 -14.64 -20.71
N CYS A 534 -1.03 -14.01 -21.70
CA CYS A 534 -0.65 -14.15 -23.11
C CYS A 534 0.80 -13.70 -23.35
N LEU A 535 1.18 -12.53 -22.81
CA LEU A 535 2.55 -12.05 -22.92
C LEU A 535 3.56 -13.00 -22.25
N GLY A 536 3.21 -13.55 -21.08
CA GLY A 536 4.04 -14.51 -20.36
C GLY A 536 4.39 -15.72 -21.22
N TRP A 537 3.40 -16.25 -21.95
CA TRP A 537 3.61 -17.35 -22.89
C TRP A 537 4.46 -16.93 -24.10
N ILE A 538 4.20 -15.76 -24.70
CA ILE A 538 4.96 -15.26 -25.86
C ILE A 538 6.45 -15.11 -25.52
N LEU A 539 6.78 -14.46 -24.39
CA LEU A 539 8.18 -14.24 -23.99
C LEU A 539 8.86 -15.54 -23.55
N PHE A 540 8.12 -16.48 -22.97
CA PHE A 540 8.61 -17.82 -22.71
C PHE A 540 8.98 -18.55 -24.02
N LYS A 541 8.05 -18.63 -24.97
CA LYS A 541 8.23 -19.34 -26.26
C LYS A 541 9.39 -18.77 -27.08
N THR A 542 9.55 -17.45 -27.04
CA THR A 542 10.60 -16.73 -27.78
C THR A 542 11.92 -16.60 -27.02
N ASN A 543 12.00 -17.11 -25.77
CA ASN A 543 13.16 -16.94 -24.89
C ASN A 543 13.65 -15.49 -24.79
N CYS A 544 12.71 -14.52 -24.81
CA CYS A 544 12.98 -13.09 -24.85
C CYS A 544 13.87 -12.63 -26.03
N LYS A 545 13.98 -13.42 -27.11
CA LYS A 545 14.78 -13.13 -28.30
C LYS A 545 13.87 -13.00 -29.52
N ILE A 546 13.31 -11.82 -29.73
CA ILE A 546 12.50 -11.51 -30.91
C ILE A 546 13.29 -10.55 -31.81
N LYS A 547 13.60 -10.98 -33.03
CA LYS A 547 14.20 -10.10 -34.03
C LYS A 547 13.08 -9.29 -34.70
N MET A 548 13.14 -7.97 -34.58
CA MET A 548 12.16 -7.06 -35.17
C MET A 548 12.83 -6.08 -36.13
N SER A 549 12.13 -5.69 -37.19
CA SER A 549 12.59 -4.59 -38.05
C SER A 549 12.45 -3.25 -37.31
N LYS A 550 13.27 -2.26 -37.68
CA LYS A 550 13.17 -0.90 -37.11
C LYS A 550 11.77 -0.29 -37.28
N ILE A 551 11.07 -0.65 -38.35
CA ILE A 551 9.70 -0.20 -38.64
C ILE A 551 8.72 -0.75 -37.60
N VAL A 552 8.78 -2.06 -37.30
CA VAL A 552 7.92 -2.69 -36.29
C VAL A 552 8.16 -2.10 -34.90
N VAL A 553 9.44 -1.88 -34.55
CA VAL A 553 9.79 -1.26 -33.27
C VAL A 553 9.26 0.17 -33.17
N SER A 554 9.46 0.97 -34.21
CA SER A 554 8.99 2.36 -34.24
C SER A 554 7.46 2.45 -34.15
N THR A 555 6.76 1.67 -34.99
CA THR A 555 5.29 1.63 -35.00
C THR A 555 4.71 1.15 -33.67
N GLY A 556 5.27 0.11 -33.06
CA GLY A 556 4.82 -0.35 -31.76
C GLY A 556 5.00 0.70 -30.66
N TRP A 557 6.14 1.42 -30.64
CA TRP A 557 6.34 2.53 -29.70
C TRP A 557 5.36 3.68 -29.92
N THR A 558 5.10 4.06 -31.17
CA THR A 558 4.11 5.09 -31.50
C THR A 558 2.72 4.66 -31.04
N ILE A 559 2.27 3.46 -31.39
CA ILE A 559 0.94 2.95 -31.01
C ILE A 559 0.80 2.87 -29.49
N SER A 560 1.79 2.30 -28.79
CA SER A 560 1.77 2.19 -27.33
C SER A 560 1.73 3.56 -26.65
N THR A 561 2.48 4.55 -27.16
CA THR A 561 2.52 5.90 -26.58
C THR A 561 1.21 6.63 -26.84
N VAL A 562 0.67 6.55 -28.06
CA VAL A 562 -0.62 7.15 -28.41
C VAL A 562 -1.75 6.54 -27.58
N LEU A 563 -1.76 5.21 -27.38
CA LEU A 563 -2.74 4.56 -26.53
C LEU A 563 -2.65 5.04 -25.08
N ILE A 564 -1.46 5.08 -24.48
CA ILE A 564 -1.29 5.56 -23.10
C ILE A 564 -1.75 7.02 -22.97
N LEU A 565 -1.34 7.89 -23.89
CA LEU A 565 -1.73 9.31 -23.87
C LEU A 565 -3.24 9.49 -24.09
N TYR A 566 -3.84 8.72 -24.99
CA TYR A 566 -5.28 8.75 -25.23
C TYR A 566 -6.07 8.25 -24.01
N LEU A 567 -5.62 7.20 -23.34
CA LEU A 567 -6.27 6.70 -22.13
C LEU A 567 -6.17 7.69 -20.97
N LEU A 568 -5.07 8.44 -20.86
CA LEU A 568 -4.86 9.42 -19.80
C LEU A 568 -5.53 10.77 -20.05
N PHE A 569 -5.49 11.27 -21.29
CA PHE A 569 -5.89 12.64 -21.62
C PHE A 569 -6.98 12.72 -22.69
N GLY A 570 -7.32 11.62 -23.36
CA GLY A 570 -8.26 11.62 -24.49
C GLY A 570 -9.70 11.96 -24.11
N LEU A 571 -10.07 11.84 -22.83
CA LEU A 571 -11.38 12.26 -22.32
C LEU A 571 -11.42 13.69 -21.81
N PHE A 572 -10.28 14.41 -21.81
CA PHE A 572 -10.19 15.78 -21.33
C PHE A 572 -11.19 16.69 -22.06
N ASN A 573 -12.04 17.38 -21.30
CA ASN A 573 -13.13 18.23 -21.81
C ASN A 573 -14.07 17.58 -22.85
N THR A 574 -14.12 16.24 -22.89
CA THR A 574 -14.92 15.48 -23.86
C THR A 574 -15.97 14.65 -23.14
N THR A 575 -17.22 14.77 -23.56
CA THR A 575 -18.32 13.92 -23.12
C THR A 575 -18.61 12.86 -24.17
N LEU A 576 -18.54 11.59 -23.78
CA LEU A 576 -18.86 10.48 -24.67
C LEU A 576 -20.38 10.28 -24.78
N THR A 577 -20.83 9.75 -25.91
CA THR A 577 -22.18 9.17 -26.01
C THR A 577 -22.25 7.92 -25.13
N GLN A 578 -23.44 7.53 -24.64
CA GLN A 578 -23.60 6.37 -23.76
C GLN A 578 -22.99 5.07 -24.34
N VAL A 579 -23.14 4.86 -25.65
CA VAL A 579 -22.55 3.70 -26.35
C VAL A 579 -21.03 3.78 -26.38
N ALA A 580 -20.48 4.97 -26.69
CA ALA A 580 -19.03 5.18 -26.69
C ALA A 580 -18.43 5.09 -25.28
N ALA A 581 -19.16 5.56 -24.26
CA ALA A 581 -18.79 5.44 -22.85
C ALA A 581 -18.74 3.97 -22.41
N ALA A 582 -19.78 3.19 -22.73
CA ALA A 582 -19.80 1.76 -22.45
C ALA A 582 -18.68 0.99 -23.17
N ALA A 583 -18.43 1.31 -24.44
CA ALA A 583 -17.32 0.75 -25.20
C ALA A 583 -15.96 1.11 -24.56
N TYR A 584 -15.77 2.38 -24.21
CA TYR A 584 -14.55 2.87 -23.54
C TYR A 584 -14.35 2.12 -22.21
N SER A 585 -15.33 2.06 -21.32
CA SER A 585 -15.24 1.37 -20.03
C SER A 585 -14.91 -0.12 -20.18
N SER A 586 -15.42 -0.79 -21.22
CA SER A 586 -15.16 -2.21 -21.44
C SER A 586 -13.78 -2.52 -22.02
N LEU A 587 -13.23 -1.63 -22.85
CA LEU A 587 -11.99 -1.89 -23.61
C LEU A 587 -10.76 -1.19 -23.05
N SER A 588 -10.92 -0.07 -22.35
CA SER A 588 -9.81 0.80 -21.92
C SER A 588 -8.79 0.09 -21.04
N HIS A 589 -9.25 -0.70 -20.05
CA HIS A 589 -8.38 -1.47 -19.16
C HIS A 589 -7.54 -2.49 -19.94
N THR A 590 -8.14 -3.17 -20.92
CA THR A 590 -7.43 -4.13 -21.77
C THR A 590 -6.43 -3.41 -22.70
N ALA A 591 -6.83 -2.27 -23.27
CA ALA A 591 -5.95 -1.44 -24.11
C ALA A 591 -4.73 -0.93 -23.33
N TRP A 592 -4.90 -0.53 -22.07
CA TRP A 592 -3.81 -0.16 -21.17
C TRP A 592 -2.80 -1.32 -21.02
N ALA A 593 -3.30 -2.52 -20.72
CA ALA A 593 -2.45 -3.70 -20.57
C ALA A 593 -1.72 -4.08 -21.86
N ILE A 594 -2.34 -3.90 -23.04
CA ILE A 594 -1.69 -4.11 -24.34
C ILE A 594 -0.54 -3.11 -24.54
N ALA A 595 -0.73 -1.84 -24.17
CA ALA A 595 0.33 -0.85 -24.23
C ALA A 595 1.49 -1.20 -23.27
N CYS A 596 1.19 -1.60 -22.02
CA CYS A 596 2.20 -2.12 -21.10
C CYS A 596 2.91 -3.37 -21.64
N ALA A 597 2.18 -4.26 -22.33
CA ALA A 597 2.75 -5.46 -22.93
C ALA A 597 3.80 -5.13 -23.98
N TRP A 598 3.54 -4.14 -24.84
CA TRP A 598 4.54 -3.66 -25.79
C TRP A 598 5.81 -3.15 -25.10
N VAL A 599 5.67 -2.33 -24.05
CA VAL A 599 6.82 -1.81 -23.27
C VAL A 599 7.68 -2.96 -22.75
N ILE A 600 7.07 -3.99 -22.15
CA ILE A 600 7.80 -5.15 -21.62
C ILE A 600 8.45 -5.98 -22.76
N ILE A 601 7.78 -6.17 -23.89
CA ILE A 601 8.36 -6.83 -25.06
C ILE A 601 9.60 -6.07 -25.56
N ALA A 602 9.48 -4.76 -25.76
CA ALA A 602 10.58 -3.94 -26.24
C ALA A 602 11.76 -3.95 -25.26
N CYS A 603 11.51 -3.80 -23.95
CA CYS A 603 12.53 -3.86 -22.91
C CYS A 603 13.23 -5.22 -22.83
N SER A 604 12.48 -6.33 -22.86
CA SER A 604 13.03 -7.68 -22.71
C SER A 604 13.78 -8.20 -23.95
N THR A 605 13.45 -7.69 -25.14
CA THR A 605 14.06 -8.11 -26.41
C THR A 605 15.23 -7.23 -26.86
N GLY A 606 15.63 -6.24 -26.06
CA GLY A 606 16.74 -5.32 -26.35
C GLY A 606 16.38 -4.11 -27.20
N HIS A 607 15.09 -3.91 -27.54
CA HIS A 607 14.58 -2.77 -28.31
C HIS A 607 14.05 -1.63 -27.44
N GLY A 608 14.27 -1.69 -26.12
CA GLY A 608 13.69 -0.75 -25.15
C GLY A 608 14.45 0.55 -24.95
N GLY A 609 15.67 0.67 -25.50
CA GLY A 609 16.46 1.91 -25.46
C GLY A 609 16.58 2.51 -24.05
N TRP A 610 16.19 3.78 -23.90
CA TRP A 610 16.22 4.51 -22.64
C TRP A 610 15.17 4.04 -21.64
N VAL A 611 13.99 3.61 -22.10
CA VAL A 611 12.90 3.12 -21.23
C VAL A 611 13.35 1.89 -20.46
N ASN A 612 14.09 0.98 -21.11
CA ASN A 612 14.65 -0.18 -20.42
C ASN A 612 15.66 0.21 -19.34
N LYS A 613 16.49 1.23 -19.58
CA LYS A 613 17.46 1.73 -18.58
C LYS A 613 16.75 2.35 -17.38
N LEU A 614 15.67 3.09 -17.60
CA LEU A 614 14.86 3.68 -16.53
C LEU A 614 14.14 2.60 -15.71
N LEU A 615 13.41 1.69 -16.38
CA LEU A 615 12.61 0.66 -15.70
C LEU A 615 13.46 -0.43 -15.05
N SER A 616 14.69 -0.65 -15.52
CA SER A 616 15.64 -1.60 -14.95
C SER A 616 16.67 -0.93 -14.05
N ALA A 617 16.40 0.28 -13.55
CA ALA A 617 17.32 1.00 -12.68
C ALA A 617 17.46 0.26 -11.34
N PRO A 618 18.69 -0.08 -10.88
CA PRO A 618 18.90 -0.82 -9.63
C PRO A 618 18.37 -0.11 -8.37
N LEU A 619 18.20 1.21 -8.44
CA LEU A 619 17.60 2.00 -7.36
C LEU A 619 16.13 1.59 -7.10
N LEU A 620 15.41 1.12 -8.11
CA LEU A 620 13.99 0.78 -8.02
C LEU A 620 13.74 -0.63 -7.45
N TYR A 621 14.77 -1.49 -7.39
CA TYR A 621 14.59 -2.89 -6.99
C TYR A 621 14.15 -3.05 -5.53
N PRO A 622 14.74 -2.34 -4.54
CA PRO A 622 14.28 -2.45 -3.16
C PRO A 622 12.82 -2.03 -3.00
N PHE A 623 12.42 -0.90 -3.61
CA PHE A 623 11.03 -0.43 -3.60
C PHE A 623 10.09 -1.43 -4.25
N SER A 624 10.49 -2.03 -5.37
CA SER A 624 9.73 -3.06 -6.06
C SER A 624 9.50 -4.31 -5.20
N ARG A 625 10.50 -4.75 -4.43
CA ARG A 625 10.42 -5.95 -3.60
C ARG A 625 9.52 -5.77 -2.38
N VAL A 626 9.44 -4.57 -1.81
CA VAL A 626 8.56 -4.25 -0.68
C VAL A 626 7.22 -3.64 -1.10
N THR A 627 6.94 -3.57 -2.40
CA THR A 627 5.73 -2.91 -2.95
C THR A 627 4.44 -3.51 -2.37
N TYR A 628 4.39 -4.82 -2.14
CA TYR A 628 3.20 -5.46 -1.55
C TYR A 628 2.91 -4.95 -0.12
N CYS A 629 3.93 -4.88 0.74
CA CYS A 629 3.78 -4.31 2.07
C CYS A 629 3.46 -2.81 2.02
N ALA A 630 4.04 -2.06 1.07
CA ALA A 630 3.72 -0.64 0.87
C ALA A 630 2.25 -0.45 0.48
N TYR A 631 1.74 -1.30 -0.40
CA TYR A 631 0.34 -1.34 -0.76
C TYR A 631 -0.59 -1.58 0.44
N LEU A 632 -0.23 -2.48 1.36
CA LEU A 632 -1.05 -2.76 2.53
C LEU A 632 -1.13 -1.58 3.52
N VAL A 633 -0.02 -0.87 3.73
CA VAL A 633 0.10 0.12 4.81
C VAL A 633 -0.22 1.56 4.42
N HIS A 634 0.02 1.96 3.17
CA HIS A 634 -0.09 3.37 2.79
C HIS A 634 -1.46 4.02 3.06
N PRO A 635 -2.63 3.33 2.94
CA PRO A 635 -3.91 3.96 3.26
C PRO A 635 -4.06 4.21 4.76
N ILE A 636 -3.40 3.41 5.60
CA ILE A 636 -3.37 3.58 7.05
C ILE A 636 -2.58 4.84 7.39
N VAL A 637 -1.40 5.03 6.78
CA VAL A 637 -0.57 6.21 6.99
C VAL A 637 -1.31 7.48 6.55
N ASN A 638 -1.94 7.46 5.38
CA ASN A 638 -2.74 8.57 4.88
C ASN A 638 -3.87 8.94 5.86
N ARG A 639 -4.57 7.93 6.41
CA ARG A 639 -5.68 8.14 7.36
C ARG A 639 -5.21 8.64 8.72
N ILE A 640 -4.14 8.08 9.29
CA ILE A 640 -3.57 8.56 10.56
C ILE A 640 -3.21 10.03 10.42
N TYR A 641 -2.49 10.42 9.36
CA TYR A 641 -2.10 11.81 9.14
C TYR A 641 -3.31 12.76 9.08
N ALA A 642 -4.33 12.40 8.30
CA ALA A 642 -5.50 13.26 8.13
C ALA A 642 -6.37 13.32 9.40
N MET A 643 -6.53 12.21 10.10
CA MET A 643 -7.45 12.12 11.23
C MET A 643 -6.84 12.51 12.58
N GLU A 644 -5.53 12.38 12.78
CA GLU A 644 -4.87 12.93 13.97
C GLU A 644 -4.69 14.45 13.92
N SER A 645 -4.95 15.06 12.76
CA SER A 645 -4.93 16.51 12.64
C SER A 645 -6.14 17.13 13.34
N ASP A 646 -5.92 18.17 14.15
CA ASP A 646 -6.99 18.96 14.79
C ASP A 646 -7.71 19.90 13.81
N ALA A 647 -7.07 20.17 12.67
CA ALA A 647 -7.53 21.12 11.66
C ALA A 647 -7.59 20.47 10.26
N PRO A 648 -8.51 20.92 9.40
CA PRO A 648 -8.62 20.43 8.03
C PRO A 648 -7.38 20.76 7.21
N ILE A 649 -7.13 19.96 6.16
CA ILE A 649 -5.97 20.11 5.29
C ILE A 649 -6.25 21.22 4.26
N HIS A 650 -5.38 22.23 4.22
CA HIS A 650 -5.47 23.24 3.17
C HIS A 650 -4.83 22.76 1.86
N MET A 651 -5.60 22.72 0.77
CA MET A 651 -5.07 22.33 -0.54
C MET A 651 -4.30 23.49 -1.18
N SER A 652 -2.98 23.37 -1.19
CA SER A 652 -2.08 24.17 -2.03
C SER A 652 -1.09 23.24 -2.76
N PRO A 653 -0.61 23.56 -3.98
CA PRO A 653 0.30 22.68 -4.72
C PRO A 653 1.56 22.30 -3.95
N ASN A 654 2.14 23.26 -3.20
CA ASN A 654 3.34 23.02 -2.39
C ASN A 654 3.03 22.11 -1.19
N SER A 655 1.95 22.40 -0.45
CA SER A 655 1.51 21.57 0.68
C SER A 655 1.20 20.14 0.23
N LEU A 656 0.52 19.98 -0.91
CA LEU A 656 0.17 18.67 -1.46
C LEU A 656 1.41 17.89 -1.90
N THR A 657 2.39 18.56 -2.50
CA THR A 657 3.66 17.93 -2.91
C THR A 657 4.45 17.44 -1.69
N THR A 658 4.59 18.29 -0.67
CA THR A 658 5.26 17.92 0.58
C THR A 658 4.54 16.77 1.28
N LEU A 659 3.20 16.84 1.34
CA LEU A 659 2.38 15.78 1.91
C LEU A 659 2.59 14.45 1.18
N TYR A 660 2.45 14.45 -0.16
CA TYR A 660 2.63 13.25 -0.97
C TYR A 660 4.03 12.62 -0.78
N LEU A 661 5.10 13.41 -0.83
CA LEU A 661 6.46 12.91 -0.63
C LEU A 661 6.64 12.35 0.80
N GLY A 662 6.07 12.99 1.81
CA GLY A 662 6.06 12.50 3.20
C GLY A 662 5.30 11.19 3.36
N GLN A 663 4.15 11.05 2.69
CA GLN A 663 3.34 9.81 2.70
C GLN A 663 4.07 8.66 2.01
N VAL A 664 4.71 8.92 0.86
CA VAL A 664 5.54 7.93 0.16
C VAL A 664 6.68 7.45 1.06
N ALA A 665 7.44 8.37 1.64
CA ALA A 665 8.57 8.03 2.50
C ALA A 665 8.12 7.19 3.71
N SER A 666 7.09 7.65 4.43
CA SER A 666 6.56 6.98 5.62
C SER A 666 6.00 5.59 5.29
N SER A 667 5.28 5.46 4.18
CA SER A 667 4.72 4.18 3.73
C SER A 667 5.81 3.16 3.40
N TYR A 668 6.88 3.55 2.71
CA TYR A 668 7.97 2.64 2.37
C TYR A 668 8.83 2.25 3.58
N VAL A 669 9.01 3.15 4.55
CA VAL A 669 9.70 2.82 5.81
C VAL A 669 8.92 1.75 6.57
N LEU A 670 7.60 1.93 6.76
CA LEU A 670 6.76 0.95 7.44
C LEU A 670 6.65 -0.38 6.65
N ALA A 671 6.53 -0.29 5.32
CA ALA A 671 6.51 -1.45 4.44
C ALA A 671 7.78 -2.30 4.57
N PHE A 672 8.93 -1.64 4.66
CA PHE A 672 10.22 -2.31 4.83
C PHE A 672 10.30 -3.09 6.15
N LEU A 673 9.82 -2.48 7.24
CA LEU A 673 9.77 -3.14 8.56
C LEU A 673 8.83 -4.37 8.54
N ILE A 674 7.65 -4.24 7.94
CA ILE A 674 6.69 -5.36 7.84
C ILE A 674 7.20 -6.46 6.92
N SER A 675 7.82 -6.12 5.79
CA SER A 675 8.40 -7.10 4.87
C SER A 675 9.54 -7.88 5.55
N LEU A 676 10.43 -7.21 6.29
CA LEU A 676 11.48 -7.87 7.07
C LEU A 676 10.95 -8.79 8.18
N SER A 677 9.85 -8.40 8.81
CA SER A 677 9.32 -9.10 10.00
C SER A 677 8.42 -10.28 9.63
N PHE A 678 7.64 -10.16 8.55
CA PHE A 678 6.61 -11.14 8.19
C PHE A 678 6.82 -11.76 6.81
N GLU A 679 7.00 -10.96 5.75
CA GLU A 679 7.05 -11.49 4.38
C GLU A 679 8.32 -12.31 4.12
N ALA A 680 9.50 -11.73 4.37
CA ALA A 680 10.79 -12.37 4.04
C ALA A 680 11.04 -13.67 4.82
N PRO A 681 10.76 -13.75 6.14
CA PRO A 681 10.88 -15.00 6.89
C PRO A 681 9.95 -16.08 6.34
N VAL A 682 8.67 -15.75 6.08
CA VAL A 682 7.68 -16.72 5.58
C VAL A 682 8.08 -17.26 4.20
N VAL A 683 8.56 -16.41 3.29
CA VAL A 683 9.08 -16.85 1.98
C VAL A 683 10.24 -17.84 2.15
N THR A 684 11.16 -17.53 3.05
CA THR A 684 12.32 -18.40 3.33
C THR A 684 11.90 -19.72 3.98
N MET A 685 10.96 -19.70 4.93
CA MET A 685 10.39 -20.90 5.55
C MET A 685 9.71 -21.81 4.51
N LEU A 686 8.89 -21.26 3.63
CA LEU A 686 8.23 -22.01 2.55
C LEU A 686 9.25 -22.69 1.62
N ARG A 687 10.37 -22.02 1.34
CA ARG A 687 11.48 -22.58 0.54
C ARG A 687 12.16 -23.75 1.26
N ILE A 688 12.40 -23.64 2.57
CA ILE A 688 12.99 -24.71 3.38
C ILE A 688 12.07 -25.94 3.39
N MET A 689 10.78 -25.73 3.67
CA MET A 689 9.77 -26.81 3.72
C MET A 689 9.60 -27.52 2.37
N SER A 690 9.62 -26.77 1.26
CA SER A 690 9.49 -27.35 -0.08
C SER A 690 10.76 -28.06 -0.57
N SER A 691 11.95 -27.67 -0.09
CA SER A 691 13.22 -28.31 -0.43
C SER A 691 13.42 -29.65 0.28
N ASN A 692 12.98 -29.79 1.53
CA ASN A 692 13.14 -31.03 2.30
C ASN A 692 12.25 -32.17 1.79
N LYS A 693 11.06 -31.86 1.23
CA LYS A 693 10.21 -32.86 0.58
C LYS A 693 10.87 -33.55 -0.64
N LYS A 694 11.95 -32.97 -1.18
CA LYS A 694 12.77 -33.56 -2.25
C LYS A 694 13.99 -34.35 -1.75
N ARG A 695 14.27 -34.32 -0.44
CA ARG A 695 15.35 -35.08 0.19
C ARG A 695 14.86 -36.41 0.76
N ASP A 696 13.58 -36.48 1.11
CA ASP A 696 12.96 -37.67 1.72
C ASP A 696 12.17 -38.54 0.72
N ALA A 697 12.14 -38.15 -0.56
CA ALA A 697 11.58 -38.89 -1.69
C ALA A 697 12.68 -39.12 -2.73
#